data_AF-R5L3W1-F1
#
_entry.id   AF-R5L3W1-F1
#
_cell.length_a   1.000
_cell.length_b   1.000
_cell.length_c   1.000
_cell.angle_alpha   90.00
_cell.angle_beta   90.00
_cell.angle_gamma   90.00
#
_symmetry.space_group_name_H-M   'P 1'
#
loop_
_entity.id
_entity.type
_entity.pdbx_description
1 polymer ?
#
loop_
_entity_poly.entity_id
_entity_poly.type
_entity_poly.pdbx_seq_one_letter_code
_entity_poly.pdbx_strand_id
1 'polypeptide(L)'
;MTITDLSGRWEVCLDESKADALPTKYPDRISLPDSTSNAGLGALNTEMEYGCLTDLHKFEGFAWFRREVEIRPEMSGKNLTLFLERTRKTRVYIDGNQIGEYCSLCTPHRYDLTGLPAGKHELIIRVDNTDYPTGGGHLTSRDTQTNWNGIVGRIELQSYSAYPEYVYAIPDPDKKTLHVRAWIKGAHCGTASLRVFDVTQEYGSAAAEFSDEKPLECDIKLSDSTSLWSDSDPAPLSLELDLDGDRCTVTTGLRRMSADDRTLLINGRQTFLRGKHDGLVFPQTGYMPTDVDSWLKFFETLSEYGINHVRYHTCCPPDAAFEAADILGIYLQPELPFWGTVPDEFGAEHEFLREEGWRMLREFGHHPSFVMMSMGNELWGSKERLNELIACYKAEFPDKMYAGGSNNFQFVPCVLEQEDFFSGVRLGRDRLIRGSYAMCDAPQGHIQTERPNSVHSYDPLIDEAAALAGTQVIDENGEIMIQYGTEMKKVKAESWDNISVHVPVISHEVGQYAVFPDFDEIKDYTGPVRHEAYAAYKKGLEDAGMLHRWKDFFRASGALAVDCYRRDIEAAMRSSMMSGFQLLDIQDFPGQGVATVGILNAHMKSKGLVTPEEWRRYCAETVVLAELDRFVYSASDEIECGLLVSSTEPGFSAEKILWELSVDGTVVDSGASDIREQKGRIYRAQSVSFTISCDKPTEARLHISVEGEAENEYTLYIYPNIDIEITENYISGGGKRIEITHDPETAKNGGALCIPTSDEDSLPGEYCTDFWCYGMFKSISESMGKPVPTGTLGLLIDNKSELLKDFPCDTFTTPQWYEIVSHSRCADLDGTDIEPDVWVIDNPERRKRLGLLYRKDGAVCCTSRLWEIADRPEVKWFAYSLMEYLGK
;
A
#
# COMPACT_ATOMS: atom_id res chain seq x y z
N MET A 1 -18.03 -14.13 34.29
CA MET A 1 -17.33 -12.83 34.35
C MET A 1 -18.37 -11.73 34.28
N THR A 2 -18.23 -10.68 35.09
CA THR A 2 -19.10 -9.50 35.09
C THR A 2 -18.32 -8.32 34.54
N ILE A 3 -18.82 -7.71 33.47
CA ILE A 3 -18.23 -6.52 32.84
C ILE A 3 -19.07 -5.31 33.20
N THR A 4 -18.41 -4.23 33.61
CA THR A 4 -19.02 -2.91 33.79
C THR A 4 -18.36 -1.95 32.81
N ASP A 5 -19.13 -1.49 31.83
CA ASP A 5 -18.70 -0.49 30.86
C ASP A 5 -18.55 0.89 31.53
N LEU A 6 -17.38 1.51 31.34
CA LEU A 6 -17.03 2.85 31.81
C LEU A 6 -17.00 3.89 30.68
N SER A 7 -17.57 3.59 29.52
CA SER A 7 -17.82 4.56 28.45
C SER A 7 -18.74 5.70 28.92
N GLY A 8 -18.73 6.80 28.18
CA GLY A 8 -19.51 8.01 28.44
C GLY A 8 -18.67 9.16 28.99
N ARG A 9 -19.27 9.99 29.84
CA ARG A 9 -18.69 11.29 30.22
C ARG A 9 -17.62 11.18 31.31
N TRP A 10 -16.47 11.79 31.06
CA TRP A 10 -15.34 11.94 31.97
C TRP A 10 -15.02 13.42 32.21
N GLU A 11 -14.44 13.72 33.37
CA GLU A 11 -13.79 15.02 33.61
C GLU A 11 -12.35 14.96 33.13
N VAL A 12 -11.84 16.03 32.52
CA VAL A 12 -10.48 16.04 31.97
C VAL A 12 -9.70 17.30 32.36
N CYS A 13 -8.40 17.11 32.63
CA CYS A 13 -7.40 18.18 32.73
C CYS A 13 -6.27 17.89 31.75
N LEU A 14 -6.01 18.84 30.86
CA LEU A 14 -4.86 18.82 29.97
C LEU A 14 -3.69 19.53 30.65
N ASP A 15 -2.54 18.87 30.74
CA ASP A 15 -1.34 19.38 31.41
C ASP A 15 -0.09 19.23 30.52
N GLU A 16 0.24 20.31 29.82
CA GLU A 16 1.45 20.43 28.98
C GLU A 16 2.74 20.49 29.81
N SER A 17 2.65 20.88 31.09
CA SER A 17 3.82 20.97 31.97
C SER A 17 4.31 19.60 32.47
N LYS A 18 3.50 18.55 32.23
CA LYS A 18 3.77 17.17 32.64
C LYS A 18 4.08 17.05 34.13
N ALA A 19 3.29 17.73 34.98
CA ALA A 19 3.46 17.67 36.42
C ALA A 19 3.05 16.28 36.94
N ASP A 20 3.90 15.65 37.77
CA ASP A 20 3.60 14.34 38.37
C ASP A 20 2.52 14.41 39.47
N ALA A 21 2.22 15.60 39.98
CA ALA A 21 1.20 15.77 41.02
C ALA A 21 -0.21 15.68 40.44
N LEU A 22 -1.13 15.03 41.18
CA LEU A 22 -2.54 14.93 40.78
C LEU A 22 -3.17 16.32 40.59
N PRO A 23 -3.92 16.55 39.49
CA PRO A 23 -4.62 17.82 39.28
C PRO A 23 -5.63 18.11 40.38
N THR A 24 -5.67 19.36 40.84
CA THR A 24 -6.68 19.82 41.81
C THR A 24 -8.01 20.20 41.14
N LYS A 25 -8.03 20.35 39.81
CA LYS A 25 -9.20 20.74 39.02
C LYS A 25 -9.20 20.00 37.67
N TYR A 26 -10.40 19.73 37.18
CA TYR A 26 -10.67 19.13 35.87
C TYR A 26 -11.65 20.07 35.13
N PRO A 27 -11.12 21.09 34.44
CA PRO A 27 -11.93 22.18 33.89
C PRO A 27 -12.88 21.72 32.78
N ASP A 28 -12.52 20.65 32.07
CA ASP A 28 -13.21 20.24 30.85
C ASP A 28 -13.91 18.88 31.01
N ARG A 29 -14.62 18.46 29.96
CA ARG A 29 -15.34 17.19 29.88
C ARG A 29 -15.13 16.56 28.51
N ILE A 30 -15.00 15.25 28.47
CA ILE A 30 -14.91 14.45 27.24
C ILE A 30 -15.85 13.25 27.34
N SER A 31 -16.35 12.76 26.21
CA SER A 31 -17.00 11.44 26.15
C SER A 31 -15.95 10.45 25.67
N LEU A 32 -15.63 9.44 26.47
CA LEU A 32 -14.73 8.35 26.05
C LEU A 32 -15.57 7.10 25.73
N PRO A 33 -15.18 6.26 24.75
CA PRO A 33 -13.92 6.30 24.02
C PRO A 33 -13.82 7.42 22.98
N ASP A 34 -12.73 8.18 23.00
CA ASP A 34 -12.40 9.23 22.02
C ASP A 34 -10.96 9.76 22.24
N SER A 35 -10.49 10.66 21.38
CA SER A 35 -9.27 11.44 21.57
C SER A 35 -9.55 12.91 21.92
N THR A 36 -8.58 13.57 22.55
CA THR A 36 -8.66 15.01 22.86
C THR A 36 -8.81 15.84 21.59
N SER A 37 -8.07 15.50 20.53
CA SER A 37 -8.12 16.20 19.23
C SER A 37 -9.51 16.09 18.59
N ASN A 38 -10.07 14.88 18.48
CA ASN A 38 -11.42 14.68 17.92
C ASN A 38 -12.54 15.30 18.78
N ALA A 39 -12.36 15.35 20.10
CA ALA A 39 -13.26 16.04 21.01
C ALA A 39 -13.11 17.58 20.99
N GLY A 40 -12.19 18.14 20.20
CA GLY A 40 -11.93 19.57 20.11
C GLY A 40 -11.25 20.16 21.36
N LEU A 41 -10.54 19.32 22.12
CA LEU A 41 -9.80 19.70 23.33
C LEU A 41 -8.31 19.88 23.02
N GLY A 42 -7.75 20.99 23.48
CA GLY A 42 -6.39 21.43 23.17
C GLY A 42 -6.39 22.83 22.59
N ALA A 43 -5.19 23.40 22.40
CA ALA A 43 -5.07 24.69 21.74
C ALA A 43 -5.44 24.56 20.26
N LEU A 44 -6.12 25.58 19.71
CA LEU A 44 -6.34 25.65 18.27
C LEU A 44 -4.98 25.75 17.58
N ASN A 45 -4.72 24.81 16.68
CA ASN A 45 -3.52 24.82 15.85
C ASN A 45 -3.69 25.85 14.72
N THR A 46 -2.73 26.77 14.60
CA THR A 46 -2.68 27.77 13.53
C THR A 46 -1.63 27.45 12.47
N GLU A 47 -0.85 26.39 12.67
CA GLU A 47 0.14 25.92 11.70
C GLU A 47 -0.55 25.18 10.55
N MET A 48 0.03 25.28 9.36
CA MET A 48 -0.38 24.52 8.18
C MET A 48 0.68 23.47 7.89
N GLU A 49 0.33 22.21 8.08
CA GLU A 49 1.22 21.09 7.81
C GLU A 49 1.06 20.69 6.33
N TYR A 50 2.19 20.64 5.61
CA TYR A 50 2.24 20.23 4.20
C TYR A 50 2.75 18.80 4.01
N GLY A 51 3.41 18.23 5.02
CA GLY A 51 3.94 16.87 5.00
C GLY A 51 2.99 15.81 5.55
N CYS A 52 1.91 16.22 6.20
CA CYS A 52 0.86 15.37 6.77
C CYS A 52 -0.45 16.16 6.90
N LEU A 53 -1.54 15.51 7.33
CA LEU A 53 -2.79 16.21 7.64
C LEU A 53 -2.63 17.10 8.87
N THR A 54 -3.22 18.30 8.81
CA THR A 54 -3.12 19.29 9.90
C THR A 54 -4.14 18.98 10.99
N ASP A 55 -3.70 18.61 12.20
CA ASP A 55 -4.54 18.47 13.39
C ASP A 55 -5.02 19.84 13.89
N LEU A 56 -6.34 20.03 14.02
CA LEU A 56 -6.94 21.30 14.46
C LEU A 56 -6.74 21.60 15.94
N HIS A 57 -6.76 20.58 16.80
CA HIS A 57 -6.73 20.72 18.25
C HIS A 57 -5.56 19.92 18.81
N LYS A 58 -4.36 20.47 18.62
CA LYS A 58 -3.12 19.81 19.01
C LYS A 58 -2.97 19.82 20.54
N PHE A 59 -2.61 18.68 21.10
CA PHE A 59 -2.20 18.56 22.50
C PHE A 59 -1.09 17.52 22.65
N GLU A 60 -0.01 17.90 23.34
CA GLU A 60 1.10 17.02 23.72
C GLU A 60 1.38 17.20 25.22
N GLY A 61 1.30 16.12 25.99
CA GLY A 61 1.48 16.16 27.45
C GLY A 61 0.62 15.14 28.18
N PHE A 62 0.29 15.44 29.44
CA PHE A 62 -0.55 14.57 30.27
C PHE A 62 -2.02 14.96 30.15
N ALA A 63 -2.86 14.04 29.67
CA ALA A 63 -4.31 14.15 29.81
C ALA A 63 -4.75 13.33 31.03
N TRP A 64 -5.33 14.01 32.02
CA TRP A 64 -5.85 13.38 33.23
C TRP A 64 -7.36 13.22 33.12
N PHE A 65 -7.84 11.99 33.03
CA PHE A 65 -9.26 11.65 33.00
C PHE A 65 -9.73 11.22 34.38
N ARG A 66 -10.81 11.82 34.89
CA ARG A 66 -11.39 11.50 36.20
C ARG A 66 -12.86 11.10 36.06
N ARG A 67 -13.23 10.05 36.81
CA ARG A 67 -14.63 9.61 36.96
C ARG A 67 -14.83 8.91 38.30
N GLU A 68 -16.03 9.05 38.86
CA GLU A 68 -16.48 8.21 39.98
C GLU A 68 -16.98 6.87 39.43
N VAL A 69 -16.45 5.76 39.97
CA VAL A 69 -16.87 4.40 39.63
C VAL A 69 -17.48 3.73 40.85
N GLU A 70 -18.49 2.90 40.63
CA GLU A 70 -19.15 2.15 41.70
C GLU A 70 -18.70 0.68 41.67
N ILE A 71 -18.04 0.25 42.73
CA ILE A 71 -17.71 -1.16 42.98
C ILE A 71 -18.89 -1.78 43.69
N ARG A 72 -19.65 -2.61 42.97
CA ARG A 72 -20.81 -3.28 43.53
C ARG A 72 -20.39 -4.36 44.54
N PRO A 73 -21.22 -4.69 45.55
CA PRO A 73 -20.89 -5.70 46.55
C PRO A 73 -20.44 -7.05 45.98
N GLU A 74 -20.99 -7.46 44.85
CA GLU A 74 -20.64 -8.71 44.16
C GLU A 74 -19.27 -8.70 43.46
N MET A 75 -18.69 -7.52 43.24
CA MET A 75 -17.33 -7.33 42.70
C MET A 75 -16.29 -7.24 43.82
N SER A 76 -16.70 -6.78 44.99
CA SER A 76 -15.79 -6.59 46.13
C SER A 76 -15.30 -7.94 46.67
N GLY A 77 -13.98 -8.04 46.88
CA GLY A 77 -13.33 -9.27 47.33
C GLY A 77 -13.13 -10.34 46.25
N LYS A 78 -13.50 -10.06 44.99
CA LYS A 78 -13.14 -10.86 43.81
C LYS A 78 -11.93 -10.28 43.10
N ASN A 79 -11.40 -11.02 42.14
CA ASN A 79 -10.45 -10.47 41.18
C ASN A 79 -11.15 -9.40 40.35
N LEU A 80 -10.47 -8.28 40.17
CA LEU A 80 -11.01 -7.10 39.50
C LEU A 80 -9.92 -6.47 38.65
N THR A 81 -10.18 -6.29 37.36
CA THR A 81 -9.24 -5.67 36.42
C THR A 81 -9.87 -4.44 35.78
N LEU A 82 -9.13 -3.34 35.70
CA LEU A 82 -9.44 -2.24 34.79
C LEU A 82 -8.78 -2.52 33.44
N PHE A 83 -9.60 -2.64 32.40
CA PHE A 83 -9.20 -2.91 31.03
C PHE A 83 -9.36 -1.65 30.17
N LEU A 84 -8.29 -1.25 29.49
CA LEU A 84 -8.26 -0.14 28.54
C LEU A 84 -7.79 -0.68 27.19
N GLU A 85 -8.69 -0.77 26.21
CA GLU A 85 -8.42 -1.48 24.95
C GLU A 85 -7.32 -0.84 24.10
N ARG A 86 -7.38 0.49 23.94
CA ARG A 86 -6.49 1.22 23.02
C ARG A 86 -6.20 2.61 23.53
N THR A 87 -4.95 2.87 23.88
CA THR A 87 -4.49 4.14 24.47
C THR A 87 -2.98 4.32 24.27
N ARG A 88 -2.41 5.39 24.81
CA ARG A 88 -0.96 5.65 24.89
C ARG A 88 -0.44 5.22 26.26
N LYS A 89 0.68 5.76 26.73
CA LYS A 89 1.23 5.39 28.04
C LYS A 89 0.25 5.81 29.15
N THR A 90 -0.11 4.91 30.06
CA THR A 90 -1.08 5.21 31.11
C THR A 90 -0.53 5.05 32.51
N ARG A 91 -1.04 5.87 33.43
CA ARG A 91 -0.86 5.70 34.88
C ARG A 91 -2.22 5.81 35.56
N VAL A 92 -2.54 4.87 36.46
CA VAL A 92 -3.87 4.76 37.08
C VAL A 92 -3.80 5.02 38.57
N TYR A 93 -4.81 5.73 39.08
CA TYR A 93 -4.98 6.03 40.49
C TYR A 93 -6.40 5.71 40.96
N ILE A 94 -6.52 5.20 42.18
CA ILE A 94 -7.79 5.00 42.87
C ILE A 94 -7.75 5.73 44.21
N ASP A 95 -8.73 6.60 44.47
CA ASP A 95 -8.84 7.40 45.70
C ASP A 95 -7.53 8.13 46.07
N GLY A 96 -6.85 8.68 45.05
CA GLY A 96 -5.58 9.37 45.18
C GLY A 96 -4.33 8.49 45.29
N ASN A 97 -4.46 7.16 45.39
CA ASN A 97 -3.34 6.22 45.45
C ASN A 97 -2.99 5.71 44.06
N GLN A 98 -1.69 5.70 43.72
CA GLN A 98 -1.22 5.15 42.45
C GLN A 98 -1.32 3.62 42.46
N ILE A 99 -1.98 3.06 41.45
CA ILE A 99 -2.09 1.62 41.23
C ILE A 99 -0.90 1.11 40.39
N GLY A 100 -0.57 1.80 39.30
CA GLY A 100 0.53 1.40 38.44
C GLY A 100 0.67 2.26 37.19
N GLU A 101 1.66 1.90 36.37
CA GLU A 101 1.94 2.48 35.05
C GLU A 101 2.04 1.36 34.02
N TYR A 102 1.56 1.61 32.80
CA TYR A 102 1.55 0.62 31.72
C TYR A 102 1.89 1.33 30.41
N CYS A 103 2.71 0.68 29.59
CA CYS A 103 3.12 1.19 28.30
C CYS A 103 3.14 0.04 27.28
N SER A 104 2.08 -0.05 26.48
CA SER A 104 2.01 -0.72 25.20
C SER A 104 1.47 0.26 24.18
N LEU A 105 1.86 0.11 22.91
CA LEU A 105 1.29 0.92 21.81
C LEU A 105 0.31 0.10 20.97
N CYS A 106 0.41 -1.23 21.04
CA CYS A 106 -0.35 -2.14 20.20
C CYS A 106 -1.47 -2.88 20.96
N THR A 107 -1.33 -3.09 22.28
CA THR A 107 -2.20 -4.00 23.03
C THR A 107 -2.91 -3.34 24.21
N PRO A 108 -4.01 -3.94 24.72
CA PRO A 108 -4.75 -3.39 25.85
C PRO A 108 -3.93 -3.27 27.13
N HIS A 109 -4.22 -2.22 27.92
CA HIS A 109 -3.66 -2.05 29.25
C HIS A 109 -4.58 -2.67 30.29
N ARG A 110 -3.99 -3.46 31.20
CA ARG A 110 -4.72 -4.18 32.27
C ARG A 110 -4.13 -3.84 33.63
N TYR A 111 -4.96 -3.33 34.54
CA TYR A 111 -4.57 -3.00 35.91
C TYR A 111 -5.34 -3.85 36.91
N ASP A 112 -4.61 -4.51 37.81
CA ASP A 112 -5.19 -5.28 38.90
C ASP A 112 -5.70 -4.34 40.01
N LEU A 113 -7.01 -4.39 40.25
CA LEU A 113 -7.75 -3.66 41.29
C LEU A 113 -8.36 -4.63 42.33
N THR A 114 -7.85 -5.85 42.40
CA THR A 114 -8.33 -6.89 43.32
C THR A 114 -8.30 -6.41 44.76
N GLY A 115 -9.40 -6.66 45.49
CA GLY A 115 -9.54 -6.30 46.90
C GLY A 115 -10.09 -4.89 47.15
N LEU A 116 -10.46 -4.13 46.12
CA LEU A 116 -11.14 -2.85 46.29
C LEU A 116 -12.50 -3.04 47.00
N PRO A 117 -12.82 -2.26 48.06
CA PRO A 117 -14.05 -2.43 48.81
C PRO A 117 -15.27 -2.02 47.98
N ALA A 118 -16.46 -2.48 48.38
CA ALA A 118 -17.70 -2.03 47.76
C ALA A 118 -17.96 -0.56 48.08
N GLY A 119 -18.45 0.20 47.10
CA GLY A 119 -18.74 1.62 47.25
C GLY A 119 -18.32 2.46 46.04
N LYS A 120 -18.32 3.77 46.24
CA LYS A 120 -17.89 4.75 45.24
C LYS A 120 -16.41 5.02 45.39
N HIS A 121 -15.69 4.98 44.28
CA HIS A 121 -14.26 5.22 44.19
C HIS A 121 -13.96 6.27 43.13
N GLU A 122 -12.97 7.12 43.39
CA GLU A 122 -12.45 8.03 42.39
C GLU A 122 -11.42 7.29 41.53
N LEU A 123 -11.69 7.16 40.24
CA LEU A 123 -10.76 6.64 39.25
C LEU A 123 -10.15 7.79 38.45
N ILE A 124 -8.83 7.89 38.48
CA ILE A 124 -8.06 8.83 37.66
C ILE A 124 -7.12 8.03 36.74
N ILE A 125 -7.16 8.33 35.45
CA ILE A 125 -6.28 7.77 34.43
C ILE A 125 -5.50 8.92 33.79
N ARG A 126 -4.18 8.91 33.93
CA ARG A 126 -3.28 9.80 33.19
C ARG A 126 -2.87 9.11 31.91
N VAL A 127 -3.05 9.74 30.75
CA VAL A 127 -2.56 9.30 29.45
C VAL A 127 -1.48 10.26 28.95
N ASP A 128 -0.34 9.73 28.52
CA ASP A 128 0.82 10.48 28.00
C ASP A 128 1.14 10.06 26.55
N ASN A 129 1.12 11.04 25.65
CA ASN A 129 1.42 10.93 24.22
C ASN A 129 2.79 11.53 23.84
N THR A 130 3.71 11.63 24.79
CA THR A 130 5.08 12.11 24.60
C THR A 130 6.09 11.02 24.95
N ASP A 131 7.38 11.23 24.68
CA ASP A 131 8.49 10.38 25.17
C ASP A 131 8.22 8.87 24.99
N TYR A 132 7.84 8.45 23.77
CA TYR A 132 7.58 7.03 23.49
C TYR A 132 8.88 6.20 23.59
N PRO A 133 8.81 4.92 24.02
CA PRO A 133 10.00 4.07 24.12
C PRO A 133 10.65 3.75 22.77
N THR A 134 9.94 3.96 21.67
CA THR A 134 10.42 3.82 20.30
C THR A 134 9.94 5.01 19.45
N GLY A 135 10.73 5.38 18.44
CA GLY A 135 10.42 6.48 17.52
C GLY A 135 10.34 6.04 16.06
N GLY A 136 9.82 6.92 15.21
CA GLY A 136 9.88 6.80 13.75
C GLY A 136 8.75 6.01 13.08
N GLY A 137 8.05 5.12 13.79
CA GLY A 137 6.92 4.36 13.22
C GLY A 137 5.58 5.13 13.22
N HIS A 138 4.64 4.74 12.36
CA HIS A 138 3.31 5.36 12.19
C HIS A 138 2.39 5.26 13.41
N LEU A 139 2.72 4.44 14.41
CA LEU A 139 2.04 4.48 15.71
C LEU A 139 2.46 5.67 16.57
N THR A 140 3.61 6.28 16.29
CA THR A 140 4.26 7.33 17.09
C THR A 140 4.53 8.63 16.32
N SER A 141 4.42 8.59 14.98
CA SER A 141 4.55 9.77 14.12
C SER A 141 3.19 10.42 13.84
N ARG A 142 3.23 11.62 13.24
CA ARG A 142 2.03 12.38 12.84
C ARG A 142 1.62 12.11 11.39
N ASP A 143 2.25 11.13 10.74
CA ASP A 143 2.16 10.96 9.28
C ASP A 143 0.75 10.55 8.83
N THR A 144 0.22 9.48 9.42
CA THR A 144 -1.06 8.87 9.02
C THR A 144 -2.17 9.07 10.05
N GLN A 145 -1.78 9.23 11.31
CA GLN A 145 -2.64 9.52 12.44
C GLN A 145 -2.20 10.83 13.09
N THR A 146 -3.07 11.46 13.88
CA THR A 146 -2.62 12.54 14.77
C THR A 146 -1.77 11.96 15.91
N ASN A 147 -1.00 12.79 16.63
CA ASN A 147 -0.39 12.37 17.89
C ASN A 147 -1.46 12.31 19.00
N TRP A 148 -2.58 11.64 18.75
CA TRP A 148 -3.77 11.65 19.60
C TRP A 148 -3.44 11.26 21.04
N ASN A 149 -4.14 11.90 21.98
CA ASN A 149 -4.14 11.55 23.41
C ASN A 149 -5.58 11.18 23.80
N GLY A 150 -5.78 10.08 24.52
CA GLY A 150 -7.10 9.57 24.85
C GLY A 150 -7.14 8.07 25.04
N ILE A 151 -8.36 7.55 25.18
CA ILE A 151 -8.65 6.12 25.25
C ILE A 151 -9.72 5.89 24.20
N VAL A 152 -9.35 5.23 23.09
CA VAL A 152 -10.15 5.19 21.85
C VAL A 152 -10.87 3.84 21.65
N GLY A 153 -10.75 2.93 22.60
CA GLY A 153 -11.51 1.68 22.66
C GLY A 153 -12.17 1.47 24.03
N ARG A 154 -12.65 0.25 24.26
CA ARG A 154 -13.36 -0.18 25.48
C ARG A 154 -12.63 0.23 26.76
N ILE A 155 -13.43 0.64 27.74
CA ILE A 155 -12.99 1.01 29.10
C ILE A 155 -13.86 0.22 30.07
N GLU A 156 -13.31 -0.77 30.75
CA GLU A 156 -14.12 -1.74 31.47
C GLU A 156 -13.58 -2.05 32.86
N LEU A 157 -14.48 -2.25 33.81
CA LEU A 157 -14.18 -3.01 35.03
C LEU A 157 -14.63 -4.46 34.85
N GLN A 158 -13.67 -5.36 34.91
CA GLN A 158 -13.84 -6.78 34.66
C GLN A 158 -13.68 -7.53 35.98
N SER A 159 -14.79 -8.07 36.51
CA SER A 159 -14.78 -8.87 37.74
C SER A 159 -14.99 -10.35 37.42
N TYR A 160 -14.15 -11.20 37.99
CA TYR A 160 -14.16 -12.64 37.75
C TYR A 160 -13.63 -13.40 38.97
N SER A 161 -13.99 -14.67 39.06
CA SER A 161 -13.37 -15.63 39.96
C SER A 161 -12.09 -16.16 39.28
N ALA A 162 -12.21 -16.58 38.02
CA ALA A 162 -11.08 -17.00 37.19
C ALA A 162 -11.17 -16.40 35.77
N TYR A 163 -10.04 -16.08 35.15
CA TYR A 163 -10.00 -15.52 33.80
C TYR A 163 -8.77 -16.02 33.03
N PRO A 164 -8.90 -16.46 31.78
CA PRO A 164 -7.74 -16.77 30.94
C PRO A 164 -7.14 -15.47 30.43
N GLU A 165 -5.99 -15.06 30.99
CA GLU A 165 -5.37 -13.79 30.59
C GLU A 165 -4.94 -13.77 29.13
N TYR A 166 -4.38 -14.90 28.67
CA TYR A 166 -4.00 -15.12 27.28
C TYR A 166 -4.49 -16.49 26.84
N VAL A 167 -5.07 -16.56 25.64
CA VAL A 167 -5.55 -17.80 25.02
C VAL A 167 -4.80 -18.04 23.72
N TYR A 168 -4.13 -19.17 23.65
CA TYR A 168 -3.40 -19.62 22.48
C TYR A 168 -4.22 -20.73 21.86
N ALA A 169 -4.48 -20.63 20.56
CA ALA A 169 -5.20 -21.64 19.79
C ALA A 169 -4.39 -21.93 18.52
N ILE A 170 -3.55 -22.96 18.57
CA ILE A 170 -2.65 -23.33 17.47
C ILE A 170 -3.33 -24.41 16.63
N PRO A 171 -3.68 -24.14 15.36
CA PRO A 171 -4.37 -25.12 14.53
C PRO A 171 -3.43 -26.17 13.94
N ASP A 172 -3.88 -27.43 13.92
CA ASP A 172 -3.28 -28.51 13.15
C ASP A 172 -4.33 -29.11 12.19
N PRO A 173 -4.44 -28.59 10.95
CA PRO A 173 -5.39 -29.06 9.96
C PRO A 173 -5.29 -30.55 9.61
N ASP A 174 -4.08 -31.12 9.58
CA ASP A 174 -3.88 -32.54 9.23
C ASP A 174 -4.47 -33.45 10.29
N LYS A 175 -4.31 -33.06 11.56
CA LYS A 175 -4.88 -33.78 12.69
C LYS A 175 -6.30 -33.35 13.01
N LYS A 176 -6.87 -32.33 12.36
CA LYS A 176 -8.16 -31.70 12.73
C LYS A 176 -8.19 -31.38 14.24
N THR A 177 -7.15 -30.74 14.75
CA THR A 177 -6.99 -30.46 16.18
C THR A 177 -6.70 -28.98 16.39
N LEU A 178 -7.22 -28.40 17.47
CA LEU A 178 -6.71 -27.15 18.03
C LEU A 178 -5.94 -27.45 19.30
N HIS A 179 -4.65 -27.11 19.32
CA HIS A 179 -3.85 -27.13 20.54
C HIS A 179 -4.11 -25.84 21.30
N VAL A 180 -4.70 -25.95 22.49
CA VAL A 180 -5.10 -24.80 23.31
C VAL A 180 -4.22 -24.70 24.54
N ARG A 181 -3.62 -23.52 24.74
CA ARG A 181 -2.86 -23.17 25.96
C ARG A 181 -3.38 -21.86 26.54
N ALA A 182 -3.62 -21.81 27.85
CA ALA A 182 -4.09 -20.59 28.51
C ALA A 182 -3.55 -20.45 29.94
N TRP A 183 -3.27 -19.21 30.35
CA TRP A 183 -2.85 -18.89 31.73
C TRP A 183 -4.02 -18.33 32.50
N ILE A 184 -4.39 -19.02 33.56
CA ILE A 184 -5.57 -18.68 34.34
C ILE A 184 -5.17 -17.77 35.50
N LYS A 185 -5.76 -16.59 35.57
CA LYS A 185 -5.65 -15.68 36.71
C LYS A 185 -6.84 -15.85 37.65
N GLY A 186 -6.60 -15.65 38.94
CA GLY A 186 -7.64 -15.60 39.97
C GLY A 186 -7.99 -16.94 40.63
N ALA A 187 -7.48 -18.06 40.10
CA ALA A 187 -7.67 -19.40 40.66
C ALA A 187 -6.36 -20.20 40.68
N HIS A 188 -6.02 -20.78 41.85
CA HIS A 188 -4.78 -21.55 42.06
C HIS A 188 -4.74 -22.90 41.33
N CYS A 189 -5.91 -23.51 41.14
CA CYS A 189 -6.10 -24.72 40.36
C CYS A 189 -7.59 -24.89 40.03
N GLY A 190 -7.87 -25.70 39.02
CA GLY A 190 -9.24 -26.02 38.62
C GLY A 190 -9.28 -26.83 37.33
N THR A 191 -10.49 -26.97 36.80
CA THR A 191 -10.76 -27.59 35.50
C THR A 191 -11.57 -26.63 34.66
N ALA A 192 -11.15 -26.37 33.41
CA ALA A 192 -11.96 -25.63 32.45
C ALA A 192 -12.66 -26.61 31.49
N SER A 193 -13.87 -26.26 31.08
CA SER A 193 -14.54 -26.87 29.93
C SER A 193 -14.27 -26.02 28.70
N LEU A 194 -13.88 -26.64 27.60
CA LEU A 194 -13.60 -25.98 26.34
C LEU A 194 -14.55 -26.49 25.26
N ARG A 195 -15.04 -25.60 24.40
CA ARG A 195 -15.83 -25.97 23.23
C ARG A 195 -15.48 -25.10 22.03
N VAL A 196 -15.51 -25.72 20.85
CA VAL A 196 -15.25 -25.07 19.56
C VAL A 196 -16.51 -25.19 18.72
N PHE A 197 -17.05 -24.05 18.28
CA PHE A 197 -18.33 -23.98 17.57
C PHE A 197 -18.34 -22.85 16.55
N ASP A 198 -19.28 -22.90 15.63
CA ASP A 198 -19.70 -21.74 14.84
C ASP A 198 -21.16 -21.39 15.18
N VAL A 199 -21.78 -20.47 14.43
CA VAL A 199 -23.18 -20.08 14.65
C VAL A 199 -24.20 -21.21 14.41
N THR A 200 -23.78 -22.34 13.82
CA THR A 200 -24.64 -23.45 13.40
C THR A 200 -24.49 -24.70 14.28
N GLN A 201 -23.28 -25.04 14.73
CA GLN A 201 -23.01 -26.28 15.45
C GLN A 201 -21.70 -26.26 16.27
N GLU A 202 -21.57 -27.24 17.17
CA GLU A 202 -20.33 -27.54 17.90
C GLU A 202 -19.50 -28.59 17.15
N TYR A 203 -18.20 -28.33 17.01
CA TYR A 203 -17.25 -29.17 16.28
C TYR A 203 -16.37 -30.02 17.19
N GLY A 204 -16.17 -29.61 18.44
CA GLY A 204 -15.33 -30.33 19.39
C GLY A 204 -15.40 -29.73 20.79
N SER A 205 -15.05 -30.54 21.79
CA SER A 205 -15.00 -30.14 23.18
C SER A 205 -13.87 -30.86 23.92
N ALA A 206 -13.39 -30.27 25.00
CA ALA A 206 -12.41 -30.88 25.90
C ALA A 206 -12.61 -30.38 27.34
N ALA A 207 -11.95 -31.04 28.29
CA ALA A 207 -11.78 -30.55 29.64
C ALA A 207 -10.31 -30.62 30.01
N ALA A 208 -9.79 -29.57 30.65
CA ALA A 208 -8.38 -29.46 30.96
C ALA A 208 -8.17 -28.92 32.38
N GLU A 209 -7.28 -29.56 33.13
CA GLU A 209 -6.86 -29.09 34.45
C GLU A 209 -5.77 -28.04 34.32
N PHE A 210 -5.75 -27.10 35.27
CA PHE A 210 -4.73 -26.06 35.39
C PHE A 210 -4.32 -25.85 36.85
N SER A 211 -3.15 -25.26 37.07
CA SER A 211 -2.68 -24.81 38.38
C SER A 211 -1.70 -23.64 38.26
N ASP A 212 -1.28 -23.05 39.38
CA ASP A 212 -0.25 -22.00 39.40
C ASP A 212 1.08 -22.44 38.75
N GLU A 213 1.42 -23.74 38.83
CA GLU A 213 2.66 -24.30 38.27
C GLU A 213 2.51 -24.73 36.81
N LYS A 214 1.27 -24.87 36.31
CA LYS A 214 0.99 -25.44 34.99
C LYS A 214 -0.15 -24.69 34.29
N PRO A 215 0.10 -24.09 33.12
CA PRO A 215 -0.98 -23.49 32.33
C PRO A 215 -2.02 -24.55 31.96
N LEU A 216 -3.23 -24.09 31.67
CA LEU A 216 -4.21 -24.93 30.99
C LEU A 216 -3.61 -25.32 29.64
N GLU A 217 -3.58 -26.62 29.32
CA GLU A 217 -3.05 -27.11 28.05
C GLU A 217 -3.79 -28.38 27.64
N CYS A 218 -4.37 -28.39 26.44
CA CYS A 218 -5.05 -29.57 25.89
C CYS A 218 -5.19 -29.51 24.37
N ASP A 219 -5.41 -30.67 23.77
CA ASP A 219 -5.78 -30.82 22.37
C ASP A 219 -7.29 -31.01 22.24
N ILE A 220 -7.96 -30.14 21.48
CA ILE A 220 -9.37 -30.31 21.13
C ILE A 220 -9.45 -30.94 19.74
N LYS A 221 -9.86 -32.20 19.68
CA LYS A 221 -10.14 -32.87 18.40
C LYS A 221 -11.45 -32.34 17.81
N LEU A 222 -11.38 -31.82 16.59
CA LEU A 222 -12.52 -31.34 15.84
C LEU A 222 -13.09 -32.45 14.94
N SER A 223 -14.39 -32.35 14.66
CA SER A 223 -15.09 -33.23 13.73
C SER A 223 -14.52 -33.14 12.31
N ASP A 224 -14.67 -34.19 11.51
CA ASP A 224 -14.22 -34.20 10.11
C ASP A 224 -14.96 -33.20 9.22
N SER A 225 -16.14 -32.73 9.63
CA SER A 225 -16.94 -31.70 8.94
C SER A 225 -16.42 -30.27 9.14
N THR A 226 -15.40 -30.05 9.97
CA THR A 226 -14.85 -28.70 10.17
C THR A 226 -14.08 -28.23 8.93
N SER A 227 -14.54 -27.13 8.33
CA SER A 227 -13.89 -26.47 7.19
C SER A 227 -12.52 -25.89 7.54
N LEU A 228 -11.70 -25.66 6.53
CA LEU A 228 -10.41 -24.97 6.69
C LEU A 228 -10.58 -23.49 6.37
N TRP A 229 -10.05 -22.61 7.21
CA TRP A 229 -10.12 -21.16 6.97
C TRP A 229 -9.10 -20.73 5.91
N SER A 230 -9.52 -19.90 4.95
CA SER A 230 -8.68 -19.22 3.94
C SER A 230 -9.42 -18.03 3.33
N ASP A 231 -8.77 -17.27 2.46
CA ASP A 231 -9.38 -16.15 1.72
C ASP A 231 -10.54 -16.55 0.79
N SER A 232 -10.51 -17.76 0.25
CA SER A 232 -11.61 -18.32 -0.56
C SER A 232 -12.69 -19.03 0.26
N ASP A 233 -12.44 -19.35 1.53
CA ASP A 233 -13.37 -20.04 2.43
C ASP A 233 -13.21 -19.49 3.86
N PRO A 234 -13.74 -18.28 4.15
CA PRO A 234 -13.64 -17.69 5.47
C PRO A 234 -14.62 -18.41 6.42
N ALA A 235 -14.09 -19.41 7.12
CA ALA A 235 -14.82 -20.21 8.09
C ALA A 235 -14.29 -20.00 9.54
N PRO A 236 -14.48 -18.79 10.14
CA PRO A 236 -14.01 -18.54 11.50
C PRO A 236 -14.81 -19.38 12.50
N LEU A 237 -14.12 -19.81 13.56
CA LEU A 237 -14.66 -20.60 14.66
C LEU A 237 -14.56 -19.81 15.96
N SER A 238 -15.44 -20.10 16.91
CA SER A 238 -15.37 -19.61 18.27
C SER A 238 -14.83 -20.69 19.20
N LEU A 239 -13.81 -20.35 19.99
CA LEU A 239 -13.30 -21.15 21.11
C LEU A 239 -13.77 -20.54 22.42
N GLU A 240 -14.67 -21.23 23.14
CA GLU A 240 -15.11 -20.83 24.48
C GLU A 240 -14.40 -21.64 25.56
N LEU A 241 -13.91 -20.95 26.59
CA LEU A 241 -13.39 -21.51 27.84
C LEU A 241 -14.36 -21.14 28.97
N ASP A 242 -14.91 -22.14 29.65
CA ASP A 242 -15.76 -22.00 30.84
C ASP A 242 -14.98 -22.44 32.09
N LEU A 243 -14.65 -21.47 32.95
CA LEU A 243 -13.94 -21.64 34.22
C LEU A 243 -14.94 -21.51 35.38
N ASP A 244 -15.72 -22.58 35.62
CA ASP A 244 -16.74 -22.63 36.68
C ASP A 244 -17.75 -21.46 36.62
N GLY A 245 -18.25 -21.16 35.42
CA GLY A 245 -19.23 -20.10 35.14
C GLY A 245 -18.60 -18.79 34.66
N ASP A 246 -17.29 -18.61 34.79
CA ASP A 246 -16.57 -17.51 34.14
C ASP A 246 -16.19 -17.91 32.71
N ARG A 247 -16.93 -17.37 31.73
CA ARG A 247 -16.74 -17.67 30.31
C ARG A 247 -15.92 -16.61 29.58
N CYS A 248 -15.04 -17.06 28.72
CA CYS A 248 -14.30 -16.26 27.73
C CYS A 248 -14.47 -16.93 26.37
N THR A 249 -14.63 -16.14 25.31
CA THR A 249 -14.72 -16.63 23.93
C THR A 249 -13.76 -15.85 23.06
N VAL A 250 -12.95 -16.56 22.27
CA VAL A 250 -12.02 -15.98 21.29
C VAL A 250 -12.29 -16.56 19.90
N THR A 251 -12.01 -15.78 18.86
CA THR A 251 -12.10 -16.25 17.47
C THR A 251 -10.84 -17.05 17.11
N THR A 252 -11.02 -18.16 16.40
CA THR A 252 -9.96 -19.04 15.90
C THR A 252 -10.35 -19.62 14.55
N GLY A 253 -9.50 -20.45 13.95
CA GLY A 253 -9.81 -21.12 12.69
C GLY A 253 -8.82 -22.22 12.39
N LEU A 254 -9.28 -23.25 11.67
CA LEU A 254 -8.44 -24.37 11.29
C LEU A 254 -7.75 -24.05 9.97
N ARG A 255 -6.48 -23.66 10.00
CA ARG A 255 -5.71 -23.31 8.79
C ARG A 255 -4.23 -23.64 8.94
N ARG A 256 -3.51 -23.68 7.82
CA ARG A 256 -2.04 -23.73 7.81
C ARG A 256 -1.51 -22.85 6.69
N MET A 257 -0.72 -21.82 7.04
CA MET A 257 0.09 -21.10 6.07
C MET A 257 1.51 -21.65 6.12
N SER A 258 2.11 -21.93 4.97
CA SER A 258 3.43 -22.55 4.86
C SER A 258 4.10 -22.17 3.54
N ALA A 259 5.38 -22.53 3.38
CA ALA A 259 6.11 -22.36 2.14
C ALA A 259 6.63 -23.70 1.60
N ASP A 260 6.72 -23.81 0.27
CA ASP A 260 7.52 -24.80 -0.45
C ASP A 260 8.46 -24.05 -1.40
N ASP A 261 9.72 -23.89 -0.99
CA ASP A 261 10.69 -22.98 -1.62
C ASP A 261 10.08 -21.58 -1.80
N ARG A 262 9.93 -21.10 -3.05
CA ARG A 262 9.35 -19.77 -3.35
C ARG A 262 7.83 -19.74 -3.38
N THR A 263 7.16 -20.87 -3.19
CA THR A 263 5.71 -20.99 -3.30
C THR A 263 5.05 -20.82 -1.93
N LEU A 264 4.25 -19.77 -1.78
CA LEU A 264 3.40 -19.60 -0.60
C LEU A 264 2.16 -20.51 -0.69
N LEU A 265 1.85 -21.19 0.40
CA LEU A 265 0.75 -22.14 0.49
C LEU A 265 -0.21 -21.77 1.63
N ILE A 266 -1.51 -21.87 1.36
CA ILE A 266 -2.57 -21.92 2.38
C ILE A 266 -3.29 -23.26 2.28
N ASN A 267 -3.33 -24.01 3.38
CA ASN A 267 -3.95 -25.33 3.45
C ASN A 267 -3.41 -26.31 2.36
N GLY A 268 -2.12 -26.19 2.04
CA GLY A 268 -1.45 -26.98 1.00
C GLY A 268 -1.71 -26.54 -0.44
N ARG A 269 -2.45 -25.45 -0.66
CA ARG A 269 -2.74 -24.88 -1.99
C ARG A 269 -1.92 -23.63 -2.21
N GLN A 270 -1.39 -23.43 -3.42
CA GLN A 270 -0.69 -22.20 -3.80
C GLN A 270 -1.61 -20.99 -3.62
N THR A 271 -1.12 -19.97 -2.93
CA THR A 271 -1.78 -18.67 -2.78
C THR A 271 -0.87 -17.56 -3.28
N PHE A 272 -1.46 -16.43 -3.64
CA PHE A 272 -0.74 -15.24 -4.10
C PHE A 272 -1.31 -14.03 -3.37
N LEU A 273 -0.45 -13.34 -2.64
CA LEU A 273 -0.86 -12.18 -1.86
C LEU A 273 -1.04 -10.96 -2.77
N ARG A 274 -2.28 -10.47 -2.86
CA ARG A 274 -2.64 -9.20 -3.48
C ARG A 274 -2.84 -8.21 -2.35
N GLY A 275 -1.76 -7.53 -1.99
CA GLY A 275 -1.65 -6.81 -0.74
C GLY A 275 -1.77 -5.30 -0.85
N LYS A 276 -2.20 -4.66 0.24
CA LYS A 276 -2.06 -3.23 0.53
C LYS A 276 -1.13 -3.02 1.73
N HIS A 277 -0.32 -1.96 1.70
CA HIS A 277 0.29 -1.34 2.88
C HIS A 277 -0.72 -0.45 3.59
N ASP A 278 -0.84 -0.53 4.91
CA ASP A 278 -1.67 0.40 5.69
C ASP A 278 -0.95 0.95 6.92
N GLY A 279 -1.06 2.26 7.13
CA GLY A 279 -0.53 2.98 8.30
C GLY A 279 -1.61 3.44 9.29
N LEU A 280 -2.79 2.81 9.28
CA LEU A 280 -3.98 3.20 10.05
C LEU A 280 -4.53 4.58 9.64
N VAL A 281 -4.77 4.77 8.34
CA VAL A 281 -5.23 6.04 7.76
C VAL A 281 -6.74 6.22 7.98
N PHE A 282 -7.10 7.00 9.01
CA PHE A 282 -8.51 7.32 9.34
C PHE A 282 -8.72 8.82 9.56
N PRO A 283 -8.78 9.63 8.48
CA PRO A 283 -8.88 11.09 8.61
C PRO A 283 -10.16 11.58 9.31
N GLN A 284 -11.24 10.80 9.29
CA GLN A 284 -12.51 11.21 9.89
C GLN A 284 -12.42 11.41 11.42
N THR A 285 -11.55 10.65 12.09
CA THR A 285 -11.35 10.65 13.55
C THR A 285 -9.92 11.03 13.95
N GLY A 286 -8.96 10.96 13.02
CA GLY A 286 -7.54 11.18 13.29
C GLY A 286 -6.85 10.01 14.02
N TYR A 287 -7.57 8.91 14.27
CA TYR A 287 -7.10 7.69 14.93
C TYR A 287 -7.92 6.48 14.44
N MET A 288 -7.39 5.26 14.63
CA MET A 288 -8.03 4.03 14.15
C MET A 288 -9.32 3.66 14.91
N PRO A 289 -10.39 3.20 14.24
CA PRO A 289 -11.60 2.71 14.91
C PRO A 289 -11.34 1.40 15.66
N THR A 290 -12.14 1.14 16.70
CA THR A 290 -12.08 -0.07 17.54
C THR A 290 -13.35 -0.91 17.47
N ASP A 291 -14.24 -0.60 16.53
CA ASP A 291 -15.46 -1.37 16.22
C ASP A 291 -15.30 -2.19 14.92
N VAL A 292 -15.89 -3.39 14.91
CA VAL A 292 -15.80 -4.34 13.80
C VAL A 292 -16.45 -3.79 12.52
N ASP A 293 -17.58 -3.07 12.65
CA ASP A 293 -18.35 -2.54 11.52
C ASP A 293 -17.54 -1.58 10.63
N SER A 294 -16.68 -0.75 11.24
CA SER A 294 -15.80 0.16 10.50
C SER A 294 -14.74 -0.61 9.70
N TRP A 295 -14.18 -1.67 10.29
CA TRP A 295 -13.20 -2.53 9.64
C TRP A 295 -13.80 -3.44 8.57
N LEU A 296 -15.03 -3.92 8.74
CA LEU A 296 -15.77 -4.65 7.71
C LEU A 296 -15.89 -3.81 6.44
N LYS A 297 -16.33 -2.55 6.54
CA LYS A 297 -16.43 -1.63 5.38
C LYS A 297 -15.07 -1.41 4.72
N PHE A 298 -14.01 -1.26 5.52
CA PHE A 298 -12.64 -1.08 5.01
C PHE A 298 -12.20 -2.29 4.19
N PHE A 299 -12.34 -3.50 4.72
CA PHE A 299 -11.93 -4.73 4.04
C PHE A 299 -12.87 -5.16 2.91
N GLU A 300 -14.18 -4.89 2.99
CA GLU A 300 -15.14 -5.07 1.90
C GLU A 300 -14.72 -4.23 0.69
N THR A 301 -14.41 -2.95 0.91
CA THR A 301 -13.90 -2.05 -0.15
C THR A 301 -12.64 -2.65 -0.79
N LEU A 302 -11.68 -3.12 0.00
CA LEU A 302 -10.47 -3.75 -0.54
C LEU A 302 -10.77 -5.03 -1.35
N SER A 303 -11.71 -5.85 -0.86
CA SER A 303 -12.13 -7.10 -1.51
C SER A 303 -12.84 -6.85 -2.86
N GLU A 304 -13.60 -5.75 -2.97
CA GLU A 304 -14.17 -5.29 -4.24
C GLU A 304 -13.09 -5.05 -5.31
N TYR A 305 -11.88 -4.63 -4.89
CA TYR A 305 -10.72 -4.44 -5.76
C TYR A 305 -9.77 -5.67 -5.81
N GLY A 306 -10.21 -6.83 -5.31
CA GLY A 306 -9.47 -8.09 -5.39
C GLY A 306 -8.27 -8.22 -4.45
N ILE A 307 -8.13 -7.32 -3.46
CA ILE A 307 -7.11 -7.39 -2.41
C ILE A 307 -7.51 -8.48 -1.39
N ASN A 308 -6.56 -9.33 -1.01
CA ASN A 308 -6.75 -10.40 0.00
C ASN A 308 -5.74 -10.34 1.16
N HIS A 309 -4.88 -9.31 1.18
CA HIS A 309 -3.80 -9.18 2.16
C HIS A 309 -3.64 -7.73 2.60
N VAL A 310 -3.39 -7.51 3.89
CA VAL A 310 -3.02 -6.17 4.42
C VAL A 310 -1.79 -6.29 5.30
N ARG A 311 -0.75 -5.54 4.94
CA ARG A 311 0.43 -5.30 5.76
C ARG A 311 0.26 -4.00 6.53
N TYR A 312 0.41 -4.03 7.85
CA TYR A 312 0.35 -2.85 8.69
C TYR A 312 1.74 -2.27 8.94
N HIS A 313 2.07 -1.18 8.24
CA HIS A 313 3.40 -0.59 8.26
C HIS A 313 3.75 -0.01 9.62
N THR A 314 4.74 -0.59 10.30
CA THR A 314 5.19 -0.21 11.66
C THR A 314 4.04 -0.09 12.68
N CYS A 315 3.03 -0.95 12.56
CA CYS A 315 1.90 -0.94 13.46
C CYS A 315 1.17 -2.29 13.56
N CYS A 316 0.36 -2.41 14.61
CA CYS A 316 -0.60 -3.49 14.81
C CYS A 316 -2.00 -2.89 14.92
N PRO A 317 -2.99 -3.35 14.16
CA PRO A 317 -4.37 -2.87 14.28
C PRO A 317 -5.02 -3.36 15.59
N PRO A 318 -6.21 -2.87 15.97
CA PRO A 318 -6.95 -3.40 17.12
C PRO A 318 -7.63 -4.74 16.81
N ASP A 319 -8.10 -5.42 17.86
CA ASP A 319 -8.85 -6.70 17.82
C ASP A 319 -9.96 -6.71 16.76
N ALA A 320 -10.74 -5.63 16.70
CA ALA A 320 -11.83 -5.46 15.75
C ALA A 320 -11.41 -5.58 14.27
N ALA A 321 -10.16 -5.22 13.93
CA ALA A 321 -9.64 -5.39 12.58
C ALA A 321 -9.34 -6.86 12.28
N PHE A 322 -8.78 -7.59 13.24
CA PHE A 322 -8.55 -9.03 13.10
C PHE A 322 -9.88 -9.78 12.98
N GLU A 323 -10.89 -9.43 13.79
CA GLU A 323 -12.22 -10.02 13.70
C GLU A 323 -12.87 -9.76 12.32
N ALA A 324 -12.82 -8.53 11.81
CA ALA A 324 -13.33 -8.23 10.47
C ALA A 324 -12.57 -8.98 9.37
N ALA A 325 -11.24 -9.10 9.49
CA ALA A 325 -10.42 -9.86 8.56
C ALA A 325 -10.70 -11.38 8.62
N ASP A 326 -10.97 -11.93 9.81
CA ASP A 326 -11.38 -13.33 9.97
C ASP A 326 -12.70 -13.63 9.28
N ILE A 327 -13.67 -12.70 9.38
CA ILE A 327 -15.00 -12.80 8.77
C ILE A 327 -14.91 -12.75 7.25
N LEU A 328 -14.04 -11.89 6.70
CA LEU A 328 -13.95 -11.63 5.26
C LEU A 328 -12.87 -12.45 4.54
N GLY A 329 -12.00 -13.15 5.26
CA GLY A 329 -10.93 -13.94 4.67
C GLY A 329 -9.73 -13.09 4.22
N ILE A 330 -9.34 -12.09 5.01
CA ILE A 330 -8.18 -11.25 4.70
C ILE A 330 -6.97 -11.70 5.52
N TYR A 331 -5.84 -11.91 4.86
CA TYR A 331 -4.57 -12.21 5.52
C TYR A 331 -3.94 -10.94 6.08
N LEU A 332 -3.53 -10.97 7.36
CA LEU A 332 -2.92 -9.83 8.02
C LEU A 332 -1.44 -10.07 8.31
N GLN A 333 -0.63 -9.05 8.02
CA GLN A 333 0.77 -8.91 8.43
C GLN A 333 0.96 -7.66 9.30
N PRO A 334 0.71 -7.74 10.62
CA PRO A 334 1.18 -6.73 11.57
C PRO A 334 2.70 -6.60 11.60
N GLU A 335 3.19 -5.42 11.95
CA GLU A 335 4.62 -5.16 12.14
C GLU A 335 4.91 -4.56 13.51
N LEU A 336 6.10 -4.85 14.04
CA LEU A 336 6.59 -4.10 15.21
C LEU A 336 6.64 -2.60 14.87
N PRO A 337 6.37 -1.70 15.85
CA PRO A 337 6.35 -0.26 15.63
C PRO A 337 7.74 0.35 15.53
N PHE A 338 8.57 -0.19 14.64
CA PHE A 338 9.96 0.17 14.51
C PHE A 338 10.38 0.32 13.05
N TRP A 339 11.10 1.41 12.83
CA TRP A 339 11.81 1.69 11.61
C TRP A 339 13.22 2.06 12.00
N GLY A 340 14.15 1.11 11.87
CA GLY A 340 15.52 1.48 12.10
C GLY A 340 16.66 0.50 12.17
N THR A 341 17.75 0.99 12.77
CA THR A 341 18.96 0.20 12.96
C THR A 341 18.84 -0.64 14.23
N VAL A 342 18.92 -1.95 14.08
CA VAL A 342 18.98 -2.92 15.15
C VAL A 342 20.43 -3.01 15.67
N PRO A 343 20.68 -2.71 16.95
CA PRO A 343 22.02 -2.81 17.53
C PRO A 343 22.41 -4.26 17.82
N ASP A 344 23.72 -4.51 17.94
CA ASP A 344 24.27 -5.83 18.33
C ASP A 344 23.91 -6.23 19.78
N GLU A 345 23.60 -5.24 20.62
CA GLU A 345 23.08 -5.42 21.98
C GLU A 345 21.79 -4.64 22.15
N PHE A 346 20.72 -5.31 22.57
CA PHE A 346 19.42 -4.67 22.77
C PHE A 346 19.45 -3.71 23.95
N GLY A 347 19.15 -2.44 23.66
CA GLY A 347 18.86 -1.41 24.65
C GLY A 347 17.38 -1.41 25.06
N ALA A 348 16.98 -0.39 25.82
CA ALA A 348 15.61 -0.27 26.32
C ALA A 348 14.55 -0.24 25.21
N GLU A 349 14.82 0.40 24.06
CA GLU A 349 13.92 0.43 22.91
C GLU A 349 13.71 -0.98 22.32
N HIS A 350 14.78 -1.71 22.01
CA HIS A 350 14.68 -3.05 21.41
C HIS A 350 14.13 -4.09 22.37
N GLU A 351 14.40 -3.98 23.67
CA GLU A 351 13.75 -4.80 24.70
C GLU A 351 12.25 -4.49 24.80
N PHE A 352 11.86 -3.21 24.68
CA PHE A 352 10.46 -2.81 24.58
C PHE A 352 9.79 -3.39 23.34
N LEU A 353 10.43 -3.28 22.16
CA LEU A 353 9.92 -3.83 20.90
C LEU A 353 9.78 -5.35 20.95
N ARG A 354 10.75 -6.04 21.55
CA ARG A 354 10.67 -7.49 21.79
C ARG A 354 9.45 -7.83 22.63
N GLU A 355 9.20 -7.09 23.71
CA GLU A 355 8.04 -7.33 24.57
C GLU A 355 6.72 -6.94 23.87
N GLU A 356 6.69 -5.88 23.06
CA GLU A 356 5.52 -5.55 22.24
C GLU A 356 5.17 -6.67 21.28
N GLY A 357 6.14 -7.30 20.62
CA GLY A 357 5.86 -8.45 19.76
C GLY A 357 5.28 -9.64 20.52
N TRP A 358 5.78 -9.92 21.74
CA TRP A 358 5.17 -10.93 22.60
C TRP A 358 3.73 -10.58 22.99
N ARG A 359 3.45 -9.31 23.29
CA ARG A 359 2.09 -8.85 23.61
C ARG A 359 1.17 -8.99 22.40
N MET A 360 1.60 -8.58 21.21
CA MET A 360 0.82 -8.72 19.97
C MET A 360 0.46 -10.18 19.70
N LEU A 361 1.43 -11.09 19.78
CA LEU A 361 1.20 -12.52 19.56
C LEU A 361 0.30 -13.14 20.63
N ARG A 362 0.47 -12.74 21.90
CA ARG A 362 -0.36 -13.21 23.02
C ARG A 362 -1.81 -12.73 22.94
N GLU A 363 -2.01 -11.48 22.52
CA GLU A 363 -3.32 -10.84 22.49
C GLU A 363 -4.10 -11.26 21.26
N PHE A 364 -3.48 -11.24 20.07
CA PHE A 364 -4.18 -11.41 18.79
C PHE A 364 -3.84 -12.72 18.07
N GLY A 365 -2.88 -13.50 18.57
CA GLY A 365 -2.36 -14.68 17.85
C GLY A 365 -3.36 -15.83 17.69
N HIS A 366 -4.52 -15.78 18.36
CA HIS A 366 -5.60 -16.74 18.16
C HIS A 366 -6.40 -16.52 16.86
N HIS A 367 -6.38 -15.30 16.30
CA HIS A 367 -7.11 -14.97 15.08
C HIS A 367 -6.56 -15.74 13.87
N PRO A 368 -7.41 -16.40 13.06
CA PRO A 368 -6.95 -17.10 11.86
C PRO A 368 -6.37 -16.18 10.80
N SER A 369 -6.79 -14.91 10.74
CA SER A 369 -6.27 -13.86 9.84
C SER A 369 -4.87 -13.38 10.19
N PHE A 370 -4.44 -13.47 11.45
CA PHE A 370 -3.06 -13.18 11.83
C PHE A 370 -2.18 -14.34 11.36
N VAL A 371 -1.61 -14.22 10.18
CA VAL A 371 -0.84 -15.29 9.53
C VAL A 371 0.65 -14.97 9.41
N MET A 372 1.00 -13.68 9.38
CA MET A 372 2.34 -13.20 9.10
C MET A 372 2.73 -12.09 10.06
N MET A 373 4.01 -11.95 10.40
CA MET A 373 4.53 -10.85 11.20
C MET A 373 5.92 -10.43 10.71
N SER A 374 6.20 -9.12 10.67
CA SER A 374 7.56 -8.61 10.40
C SER A 374 8.11 -7.84 11.60
N MET A 375 9.43 -7.83 11.77
CA MET A 375 10.07 -7.16 12.91
C MET A 375 10.20 -5.63 12.74
N GLY A 376 9.64 -5.06 11.67
CA GLY A 376 9.65 -3.63 11.38
C GLY A 376 9.79 -3.33 9.88
N ASN A 377 10.04 -2.06 9.57
CA ASN A 377 10.21 -1.57 8.20
C ASN A 377 11.64 -1.07 7.97
N GLU A 378 12.22 -1.41 6.80
CA GLU A 378 13.53 -0.93 6.31
C GLU A 378 14.64 -1.00 7.37
N LEU A 379 14.74 -2.15 8.01
CA LEU A 379 15.69 -2.34 9.09
C LEU A 379 17.12 -2.53 8.56
N TRP A 380 18.06 -2.10 9.40
CA TRP A 380 19.50 -2.22 9.21
C TRP A 380 20.18 -2.74 10.48
N GLY A 381 21.47 -3.02 10.44
CA GLY A 381 22.25 -3.42 11.63
C GLY A 381 22.31 -4.94 11.83
N SER A 382 22.15 -5.40 13.08
CA SER A 382 22.43 -6.78 13.47
C SER A 382 21.44 -7.79 12.90
N LYS A 383 21.93 -8.61 11.96
CA LYS A 383 21.18 -9.74 11.37
C LYS A 383 20.97 -10.86 12.38
N GLU A 384 21.98 -11.09 13.23
CA GLU A 384 21.98 -12.13 14.26
C GLU A 384 20.87 -11.89 15.27
N ARG A 385 20.69 -10.64 15.74
CA ARG A 385 19.63 -10.31 16.70
C ARG A 385 18.23 -10.41 16.12
N LEU A 386 18.05 -10.01 14.87
CA LEU A 386 16.78 -10.21 14.17
C LEU A 386 16.46 -11.70 14.05
N ASN A 387 17.45 -12.52 13.67
CA ASN A 387 17.29 -13.96 13.54
C ASN A 387 16.96 -14.64 14.88
N GLU A 388 17.63 -14.25 15.97
CA GLU A 388 17.34 -14.72 17.33
C GLU A 388 15.92 -14.35 17.78
N LEU A 389 15.47 -13.12 17.48
CA LEU A 389 14.13 -12.64 17.81
C LEU A 389 13.05 -13.48 17.11
N ILE A 390 13.22 -13.72 15.81
CA ILE A 390 12.30 -14.56 15.02
C ILE A 390 12.27 -15.98 15.59
N ALA A 391 13.43 -16.59 15.88
CA ALA A 391 13.51 -17.93 16.45
C ALA A 391 12.71 -18.04 17.76
N CYS A 392 12.79 -17.03 18.62
CA CYS A 392 12.05 -16.99 19.87
C CYS A 392 10.54 -16.98 19.64
N TYR A 393 10.04 -16.10 18.77
CA TYR A 393 8.60 -16.03 18.48
C TYR A 393 8.08 -17.31 17.81
N LYS A 394 8.81 -17.83 16.84
CA LYS A 394 8.46 -19.04 16.09
C LYS A 394 8.38 -20.29 16.97
N ALA A 395 9.19 -20.36 18.04
CA ALA A 395 9.15 -21.47 18.98
C ALA A 395 7.82 -21.56 19.76
N GLU A 396 7.19 -20.42 20.05
CA GLU A 396 5.91 -20.36 20.78
C GLU A 396 4.69 -20.22 19.86
N PHE A 397 4.86 -19.64 18.67
CA PHE A 397 3.82 -19.39 17.67
C PHE A 397 4.21 -19.96 16.28
N PRO A 398 4.37 -21.29 16.17
CA PRO A 398 4.87 -21.93 14.96
C PRO A 398 3.89 -21.91 13.77
N ASP A 399 2.64 -21.48 13.99
CA ASP A 399 1.62 -21.38 12.94
C ASP A 399 1.62 -20.02 12.22
N LYS A 400 2.53 -19.12 12.58
CA LYS A 400 2.74 -17.82 11.93
C LYS A 400 4.00 -17.86 11.06
N MET A 401 4.02 -17.08 9.99
CA MET A 401 5.21 -16.85 9.17
C MET A 401 5.89 -15.55 9.57
N TYR A 402 7.22 -15.54 9.59
CA TYR A 402 8.00 -14.37 10.01
C TYR A 402 8.94 -13.85 8.94
N ALA A 403 9.10 -12.53 8.89
CA ALA A 403 10.18 -11.85 8.17
C ALA A 403 11.00 -11.00 9.15
N GLY A 404 12.31 -10.86 8.93
CA GLY A 404 13.16 -9.96 9.72
C GLY A 404 12.75 -8.51 9.58
N GLY A 405 11.96 -8.17 8.57
CA GLY A 405 11.33 -6.88 8.36
C GLY A 405 11.03 -6.68 6.88
N SER A 406 10.20 -5.70 6.57
CA SER A 406 9.87 -5.40 5.17
C SER A 406 10.87 -4.40 4.59
N ASN A 407 11.41 -4.69 3.41
CA ASN A 407 12.46 -3.89 2.74
C ASN A 407 13.76 -3.75 3.57
N ASN A 408 14.06 -4.74 4.41
CA ASN A 408 15.28 -4.76 5.21
C ASN A 408 16.53 -4.87 4.34
N PHE A 409 17.59 -4.20 4.78
CA PHE A 409 18.87 -4.19 4.09
C PHE A 409 18.71 -3.89 2.59
N GLN A 410 17.78 -3.02 2.22
CA GLN A 410 17.29 -2.79 0.85
C GLN A 410 18.37 -2.86 -0.25
N PHE A 411 19.53 -2.23 -0.02
CA PHE A 411 20.64 -2.17 -0.98
C PHE A 411 21.60 -3.37 -0.91
N VAL A 412 21.62 -4.10 0.20
CA VAL A 412 22.41 -5.33 0.41
C VAL A 412 21.49 -6.42 0.99
N PRO A 413 20.44 -6.80 0.23
CA PRO A 413 19.36 -7.63 0.77
C PRO A 413 19.93 -8.97 1.25
N CYS A 414 19.25 -9.58 2.23
CA CYS A 414 19.57 -10.94 2.66
C CYS A 414 18.31 -11.65 3.12
N VAL A 415 18.34 -12.98 3.09
CA VAL A 415 17.35 -13.84 3.74
C VAL A 415 18.00 -14.39 5.01
N LEU A 416 17.39 -14.14 6.17
CA LEU A 416 17.87 -14.69 7.44
C LEU A 416 17.46 -16.16 7.57
N GLU A 417 18.21 -16.94 8.36
CA GLU A 417 17.98 -18.38 8.52
C GLU A 417 16.56 -18.73 9.02
N GLN A 418 16.00 -17.88 9.89
CA GLN A 418 14.70 -18.10 10.52
C GLN A 418 13.54 -17.44 9.78
N GLU A 419 13.81 -16.68 8.71
CA GLU A 419 12.78 -16.06 7.89
C GLU A 419 12.00 -17.09 7.08
N ASP A 420 10.68 -16.93 7.06
CA ASP A 420 9.75 -17.78 6.31
C ASP A 420 9.41 -17.21 4.93
N PHE A 421 9.63 -15.92 4.71
CA PHE A 421 9.40 -15.22 3.45
C PHE A 421 10.28 -13.97 3.33
N PHE A 422 10.54 -13.57 2.08
CA PHE A 422 11.26 -12.35 1.75
C PHE A 422 10.27 -11.27 1.28
N SER A 423 10.34 -10.08 1.90
CA SER A 423 9.55 -8.90 1.52
C SER A 423 10.51 -7.76 1.21
N GLY A 424 10.60 -7.36 -0.07
CA GLY A 424 11.54 -6.33 -0.48
C GLY A 424 11.34 -5.84 -1.91
N VAL A 425 12.11 -4.82 -2.28
CA VAL A 425 12.01 -4.20 -3.61
C VAL A 425 13.07 -4.71 -4.58
N ARG A 426 14.15 -5.35 -4.11
CA ARG A 426 15.27 -5.78 -4.97
C ARG A 426 16.01 -6.99 -4.36
N LEU A 427 16.69 -7.75 -5.22
CA LEU A 427 17.53 -8.92 -4.87
C LEU A 427 19.03 -8.68 -5.13
N GLY A 428 19.38 -7.44 -5.42
CA GLY A 428 20.68 -6.95 -5.83
C GLY A 428 20.54 -5.56 -6.44
N ARG A 429 21.65 -4.95 -6.88
CA ARG A 429 21.63 -3.59 -7.45
C ARG A 429 20.67 -3.45 -8.63
N ASP A 430 20.80 -4.37 -9.60
CA ASP A 430 20.09 -4.33 -10.88
C ASP A 430 18.97 -5.40 -10.95
N ARG A 431 18.78 -6.19 -9.88
CA ARG A 431 17.72 -7.21 -9.77
C ARG A 431 16.49 -6.63 -9.08
N LEU A 432 15.80 -5.75 -9.81
CA LEU A 432 14.65 -4.97 -9.34
C LEU A 432 13.36 -5.77 -9.44
N ILE A 433 12.68 -6.03 -8.33
CA ILE A 433 11.42 -6.80 -8.31
C ILE A 433 10.19 -5.90 -8.14
N ARG A 434 10.28 -4.63 -8.55
CA ARG A 434 9.20 -3.63 -8.52
C ARG A 434 9.22 -2.76 -9.78
N GLY A 435 8.07 -2.25 -10.23
CA GLY A 435 7.93 -1.49 -11.48
C GLY A 435 8.50 -0.06 -11.45
N SER A 436 8.58 0.58 -10.28
CA SER A 436 9.07 1.95 -10.14
C SER A 436 9.92 2.17 -8.88
N TYR A 437 10.79 3.18 -8.92
CA TYR A 437 11.66 3.61 -7.81
C TYR A 437 11.81 5.12 -7.82
N ALA A 438 12.08 5.68 -6.65
CA ALA A 438 12.50 7.06 -6.53
C ALA A 438 13.81 7.29 -7.32
N MET A 439 13.97 8.50 -7.87
CA MET A 439 15.20 8.87 -8.58
C MET A 439 16.44 8.76 -7.68
N CYS A 440 16.29 9.05 -6.39
CA CYS A 440 17.36 8.88 -5.40
C CYS A 440 17.73 7.41 -5.14
N ASP A 441 16.91 6.44 -5.56
CA ASP A 441 17.11 5.00 -5.34
C ASP A 441 17.49 4.23 -6.60
N ALA A 442 17.80 4.95 -7.68
CA ALA A 442 18.13 4.41 -8.99
C ALA A 442 19.16 3.24 -8.91
N PRO A 443 19.08 2.23 -9.80
CA PRO A 443 18.33 2.22 -11.07
C PRO A 443 16.81 2.25 -10.92
N GLN A 444 16.15 2.94 -11.85
CA GLN A 444 14.68 3.03 -11.93
C GLN A 444 14.08 1.75 -12.55
N GLY A 445 12.79 1.51 -12.28
CA GLY A 445 12.12 0.28 -12.68
C GLY A 445 11.63 0.29 -14.13
N HIS A 446 11.14 -0.85 -14.59
CA HIS A 446 10.74 -1.04 -16.00
C HIS A 446 9.58 -0.13 -16.43
N ILE A 447 8.67 0.25 -15.53
CA ILE A 447 7.55 1.16 -15.84
C ILE A 447 8.05 2.57 -16.17
N GLN A 448 9.17 2.99 -15.56
CA GLN A 448 9.80 4.29 -15.79
C GLN A 448 10.73 4.30 -17.00
N THR A 449 11.39 3.17 -17.29
CA THR A 449 12.55 3.13 -18.19
C THR A 449 12.29 2.43 -19.53
N GLU A 450 11.33 1.51 -19.59
CA GLU A 450 11.03 0.75 -20.81
C GLU A 450 9.85 1.37 -21.58
N ARG A 451 9.82 1.11 -22.88
CA ARG A 451 8.64 1.37 -23.72
C ARG A 451 7.46 0.53 -23.19
N PRO A 452 6.22 1.08 -23.15
CA PRO A 452 5.04 0.34 -22.72
C PRO A 452 4.89 -1.01 -23.44
N ASN A 453 4.84 -2.07 -22.64
CA ASN A 453 4.69 -3.46 -23.05
C ASN A 453 3.95 -4.26 -21.96
N SER A 454 3.61 -5.52 -22.26
CA SER A 454 3.03 -6.48 -21.32
C SER A 454 3.79 -7.81 -21.29
N VAL A 455 5.06 -7.83 -21.70
CA VAL A 455 5.90 -9.06 -21.66
C VAL A 455 6.72 -9.17 -20.38
N HIS A 456 6.91 -8.07 -19.64
CA HIS A 456 7.78 -8.06 -18.46
C HIS A 456 7.35 -9.10 -17.40
N SER A 457 8.34 -9.84 -16.89
CA SER A 457 8.21 -10.75 -15.76
C SER A 457 9.45 -10.62 -14.88
N TYR A 458 9.27 -10.73 -13.57
CA TYR A 458 10.30 -10.72 -12.56
C TYR A 458 11.02 -12.06 -12.41
N ASP A 459 10.54 -13.14 -13.05
CA ASP A 459 11.15 -14.48 -12.93
C ASP A 459 12.65 -14.48 -13.27
N PRO A 460 13.14 -13.83 -14.35
CA PRO A 460 14.57 -13.75 -14.65
C PRO A 460 15.37 -12.97 -13.60
N LEU A 461 14.73 -12.07 -12.85
CA LEU A 461 15.37 -11.28 -11.79
C LEU A 461 15.40 -12.06 -10.47
N ILE A 462 14.47 -12.98 -10.27
CA ILE A 462 14.41 -13.87 -9.10
C ILE A 462 15.31 -15.10 -9.29
N ASP A 463 15.37 -15.65 -10.50
CA ASP A 463 16.27 -16.76 -10.84
C ASP A 463 17.73 -16.28 -10.89
N GLU A 464 18.49 -16.63 -9.86
CA GLU A 464 19.90 -16.27 -9.74
C GLU A 464 20.75 -16.79 -10.92
N ALA A 465 20.48 -18.01 -11.41
CA ALA A 465 21.25 -18.58 -12.52
C ALA A 465 21.00 -17.83 -13.83
N ALA A 466 19.78 -17.37 -14.05
CA ALA A 466 19.44 -16.50 -15.18
C ALA A 466 20.04 -15.10 -15.02
N ALA A 467 20.03 -14.54 -13.81
CA ALA A 467 20.55 -13.21 -13.51
C ALA A 467 22.08 -13.13 -13.63
N LEU A 468 22.82 -14.15 -13.15
CA LEU A 468 24.29 -14.19 -13.17
C LEU A 468 24.88 -14.41 -14.58
N ALA A 469 24.06 -14.75 -15.58
CA ALA A 469 24.48 -14.80 -16.98
C ALA A 469 24.71 -13.39 -17.59
N GLY A 470 24.31 -12.31 -16.90
CA GLY A 470 24.54 -10.91 -17.26
C GLY A 470 25.53 -10.23 -16.30
N THR A 471 26.76 -9.99 -16.78
CA THR A 471 27.81 -9.05 -16.31
C THR A 471 27.83 -8.57 -14.84
N GLN A 472 28.90 -8.94 -14.12
CA GLN A 472 29.33 -8.34 -12.85
C GLN A 472 30.18 -7.07 -13.09
N VAL A 473 29.85 -5.96 -12.40
CA VAL A 473 30.76 -4.81 -12.23
C VAL A 473 30.79 -4.47 -10.73
N ILE A 474 31.98 -4.48 -10.13
CA ILE A 474 32.23 -4.11 -8.73
C ILE A 474 32.93 -2.75 -8.72
N ASP A 475 32.49 -1.83 -7.86
CA ASP A 475 33.15 -0.53 -7.58
C ASP A 475 33.89 -0.59 -6.22
N GLU A 476 34.99 0.17 -6.11
CA GLU A 476 36.15 -0.04 -5.23
C GLU A 476 36.08 0.65 -3.85
N ASN A 477 34.95 1.25 -3.45
CA ASN A 477 34.93 2.10 -2.24
C ASN A 477 34.02 1.66 -1.08
N GLY A 478 33.19 0.62 -1.21
CA GLY A 478 32.52 -0.05 -0.09
C GLY A 478 31.72 0.83 0.90
N GLU A 479 31.32 2.04 0.52
CA GLU A 479 30.52 2.96 1.33
C GLU A 479 29.36 3.53 0.49
N ILE A 480 28.12 3.41 0.97
CA ILE A 480 26.93 3.91 0.29
C ILE A 480 26.11 4.82 1.22
N MET A 481 25.52 5.86 0.63
CA MET A 481 24.53 6.72 1.28
C MET A 481 23.14 6.13 1.02
N ILE A 482 22.41 5.81 2.08
CA ILE A 482 21.10 5.16 2.00
C ILE A 482 20.02 6.10 2.56
N GLN A 483 18.84 6.04 1.95
CA GLN A 483 17.63 6.68 2.46
C GLN A 483 17.10 5.89 3.65
N TYR A 484 16.64 6.61 4.68
CA TYR A 484 16.04 6.07 5.89
C TYR A 484 14.82 6.93 6.19
N GLY A 485 13.64 6.52 5.71
CA GLY A 485 12.46 7.39 5.70
C GLY A 485 12.69 8.72 5.02
N THR A 486 12.53 9.82 5.74
CA THR A 486 12.84 11.18 5.26
C THR A 486 14.26 11.65 5.62
N GLU A 487 15.09 10.80 6.24
CA GLU A 487 16.45 11.12 6.74
C GLU A 487 17.56 10.29 6.07
N MET A 488 18.84 10.69 6.29
CA MET A 488 20.02 10.14 5.59
C MET A 488 21.01 9.45 6.54
N LYS A 489 21.55 8.28 6.15
CA LYS A 489 22.67 7.61 6.85
C LYS A 489 23.72 7.03 5.90
N LYS A 490 24.98 6.99 6.36
CA LYS A 490 26.12 6.39 5.65
C LYS A 490 26.38 4.99 6.20
N VAL A 491 26.41 3.98 5.34
CA VAL A 491 26.68 2.58 5.71
C VAL A 491 27.83 2.01 4.89
N LYS A 492 28.63 1.11 5.49
CA LYS A 492 29.65 0.34 4.79
C LYS A 492 29.00 -0.89 4.14
N ALA A 493 29.16 -1.05 2.84
CA ALA A 493 28.70 -2.20 2.08
C ALA A 493 29.93 -2.99 1.61
N GLU A 494 30.18 -4.14 2.23
CA GLU A 494 31.13 -5.13 1.72
C GLU A 494 30.46 -5.83 0.54
N SER A 495 30.65 -5.29 -0.67
CA SER A 495 30.11 -5.75 -1.97
C SER A 495 28.57 -5.80 -2.15
N TRP A 496 28.11 -5.53 -3.39
CA TRP A 496 26.73 -5.75 -3.81
C TRP A 496 26.55 -7.24 -4.10
N ASP A 497 26.32 -8.03 -3.07
CA ASP A 497 26.13 -9.46 -3.23
C ASP A 497 24.70 -9.73 -3.70
N ASN A 498 24.55 -10.22 -4.94
CA ASN A 498 23.30 -10.79 -5.40
C ASN A 498 22.92 -11.96 -4.49
N ILE A 499 21.65 -12.06 -4.10
CA ILE A 499 21.19 -13.16 -3.24
C ILE A 499 20.40 -14.22 -4.01
N SER A 500 20.62 -15.50 -3.67
CA SER A 500 19.63 -16.52 -3.97
C SER A 500 18.53 -16.48 -2.91
N VAL A 501 17.27 -16.53 -3.36
CA VAL A 501 16.12 -16.58 -2.46
C VAL A 501 15.42 -17.92 -2.63
N HIS A 502 15.22 -18.63 -1.53
CA HIS A 502 14.60 -19.97 -1.44
C HIS A 502 13.41 -19.99 -0.46
N VAL A 503 12.76 -18.84 -0.36
CA VAL A 503 11.54 -18.59 0.42
C VAL A 503 10.57 -17.79 -0.46
N PRO A 504 9.27 -17.70 -0.15
CA PRO A 504 8.32 -16.89 -0.90
C PRO A 504 8.80 -15.45 -1.07
N VAL A 505 8.74 -14.96 -2.30
CA VAL A 505 9.15 -13.59 -2.67
C VAL A 505 7.91 -12.72 -2.80
N ILE A 506 7.84 -11.69 -1.96
CA ILE A 506 6.79 -10.66 -1.97
C ILE A 506 7.44 -9.35 -2.44
N SER A 507 6.94 -8.81 -3.55
CA SER A 507 7.36 -7.47 -3.96
C SER A 507 6.72 -6.42 -3.07
N HIS A 508 7.57 -5.58 -2.50
CA HIS A 508 7.18 -4.63 -1.48
C HIS A 508 6.93 -3.24 -2.07
N GLU A 509 5.93 -2.54 -1.52
CA GLU A 509 5.60 -1.14 -1.85
C GLU A 509 5.53 -0.87 -3.36
N VAL A 510 4.75 -1.69 -4.04
CA VAL A 510 4.46 -1.64 -5.48
C VAL A 510 3.48 -0.51 -5.79
N GLY A 511 3.53 0.09 -6.97
CA GLY A 511 2.49 1.02 -7.38
C GLY A 511 2.52 2.38 -6.68
N GLN A 512 3.63 3.11 -6.82
CA GLN A 512 3.81 4.47 -6.29
C GLN A 512 3.60 5.52 -7.39
N TYR A 513 2.40 5.58 -7.97
CA TYR A 513 2.09 6.42 -9.14
C TYR A 513 1.21 7.62 -8.75
N ALA A 514 1.79 8.82 -8.78
CA ALA A 514 1.08 10.03 -8.36
C ALA A 514 0.00 10.47 -9.36
N VAL A 515 -1.08 11.04 -8.81
CA VAL A 515 -2.21 11.63 -9.54
C VAL A 515 -2.35 13.10 -9.15
N PHE A 516 -2.74 13.97 -10.08
CA PHE A 516 -2.99 15.37 -9.74
C PHE A 516 -4.12 15.48 -8.68
N PRO A 517 -4.06 16.37 -7.67
CA PRO A 517 -5.03 16.36 -6.57
C PRO A 517 -6.51 16.55 -6.97
N ASP A 518 -7.42 15.82 -6.29
CA ASP A 518 -8.86 16.08 -6.34
C ASP A 518 -9.26 17.09 -5.24
N PHE A 519 -9.38 18.36 -5.61
CA PHE A 519 -9.73 19.42 -4.67
C PHE A 519 -11.18 19.35 -4.15
N ASP A 520 -12.06 18.55 -4.75
CA ASP A 520 -13.41 18.35 -4.22
C ASP A 520 -13.39 17.51 -2.93
N GLU A 521 -12.29 16.79 -2.64
CA GLU A 521 -12.10 16.01 -1.41
C GLU A 521 -11.97 16.87 -0.15
N ILE A 522 -11.48 18.11 -0.26
CA ILE A 522 -11.22 19.00 0.89
C ILE A 522 -12.44 19.11 1.82
N LYS A 523 -13.66 19.08 1.27
CA LYS A 523 -14.92 19.21 2.02
C LYS A 523 -15.24 17.98 2.89
N ASP A 524 -14.63 16.83 2.61
CA ASP A 524 -14.90 15.57 3.31
C ASP A 524 -14.14 15.51 4.65
N TYR A 525 -13.09 16.34 4.82
CA TYR A 525 -12.33 16.51 6.05
C TYR A 525 -13.11 17.30 7.11
N THR A 526 -14.15 16.66 7.65
CA THR A 526 -15.07 17.23 8.65
C THR A 526 -14.65 16.96 10.09
N GLY A 527 -13.74 15.99 10.30
CA GLY A 527 -13.24 15.54 11.60
C GLY A 527 -12.22 16.47 12.26
N PRO A 528 -11.23 15.94 13.00
CA PRO A 528 -10.23 16.76 13.69
C PRO A 528 -9.09 17.25 12.80
N VAL A 529 -8.91 16.67 11.63
CA VAL A 529 -7.80 17.00 10.73
C VAL A 529 -8.27 17.76 9.49
N ARG A 530 -7.39 18.59 8.91
CA ARG A 530 -7.63 19.36 7.70
C ARG A 530 -6.57 19.07 6.64
N HIS A 531 -6.98 19.15 5.39
CA HIS A 531 -6.11 18.94 4.25
C HIS A 531 -5.48 20.26 3.76
N GLU A 532 -4.65 20.90 4.60
CA GLU A 532 -4.04 22.21 4.29
C GLU A 532 -3.12 22.15 3.05
N ALA A 533 -2.46 21.02 2.79
CA ALA A 533 -1.71 20.82 1.54
C ALA A 533 -2.58 20.99 0.28
N TYR A 534 -3.74 20.32 0.21
CA TYR A 534 -4.67 20.50 -0.92
C TYR A 534 -5.20 21.93 -1.00
N ALA A 535 -5.49 22.57 0.13
CA ALA A 535 -5.92 23.98 0.14
C ALA A 535 -4.82 24.89 -0.45
N ALA A 536 -3.56 24.67 -0.10
CA ALA A 536 -2.43 25.42 -0.63
C ALA A 536 -2.17 25.11 -2.12
N TYR A 537 -2.24 23.85 -2.54
CA TYR A 537 -2.13 23.46 -3.95
C TYR A 537 -3.23 24.10 -4.79
N LYS A 538 -4.47 24.08 -4.31
CA LYS A 538 -5.62 24.72 -4.99
C LYS A 538 -5.40 26.22 -5.16
N LYS A 539 -5.00 26.90 -4.08
CA LYS A 539 -4.70 28.34 -4.12
C LYS A 539 -3.53 28.64 -5.04
N GLY A 540 -2.44 27.88 -4.97
CA GLY A 540 -1.29 28.05 -5.85
C GLY A 540 -1.64 27.88 -7.32
N LEU A 541 -2.56 26.96 -7.65
CA LEU A 541 -3.05 26.76 -9.01
C LEU A 541 -3.99 27.90 -9.46
N GLU A 542 -4.75 28.49 -8.55
CA GLU A 542 -5.54 29.71 -8.79
C GLU A 542 -4.64 30.91 -9.09
N ASP A 543 -3.60 31.12 -8.27
CA ASP A 543 -2.61 32.18 -8.46
C ASP A 543 -1.85 32.02 -9.79
N ALA A 544 -1.63 30.77 -10.23
CA ALA A 544 -1.06 30.45 -11.55
C ALA A 544 -2.05 30.57 -12.72
N GLY A 545 -3.32 30.92 -12.47
CA GLY A 545 -4.36 31.07 -13.49
C GLY A 545 -4.86 29.75 -14.10
N MET A 546 -4.51 28.60 -13.50
CA MET A 546 -4.80 27.27 -14.04
C MET A 546 -5.87 26.51 -13.26
N LEU A 547 -6.49 27.10 -12.23
CA LEU A 547 -7.49 26.40 -11.42
C LEU A 547 -8.63 25.83 -12.27
N HIS A 548 -9.06 26.51 -13.33
CA HIS A 548 -10.13 26.01 -14.20
C HIS A 548 -9.83 24.66 -14.89
N ARG A 549 -8.56 24.21 -14.92
CA ARG A 549 -8.09 22.95 -15.52
C ARG A 549 -7.91 21.80 -14.53
N TRP A 550 -8.04 22.03 -13.23
CA TRP A 550 -7.64 21.01 -12.23
C TRP A 550 -8.34 19.65 -12.43
N LYS A 551 -9.61 19.65 -12.86
CA LYS A 551 -10.36 18.42 -13.16
C LYS A 551 -9.81 17.69 -14.38
N ASP A 552 -9.41 18.43 -15.41
CA ASP A 552 -8.80 17.87 -16.60
C ASP A 552 -7.44 17.25 -16.25
N PHE A 553 -6.63 17.94 -15.44
CA PHE A 553 -5.35 17.40 -14.94
C PHE A 553 -5.54 16.15 -14.08
N PHE A 554 -6.49 16.15 -13.15
CA PHE A 554 -6.83 14.98 -12.34
C PHE A 554 -7.21 13.78 -13.18
N ARG A 555 -8.10 13.95 -14.16
CA ARG A 555 -8.56 12.86 -15.02
C ARG A 555 -7.47 12.33 -15.93
N ALA A 556 -6.68 13.22 -16.54
CA ALA A 556 -5.65 12.83 -17.48
C ALA A 556 -4.45 12.17 -16.79
N SER A 557 -3.95 12.74 -15.69
CA SER A 557 -2.90 12.09 -14.88
C SER A 557 -3.37 10.78 -14.24
N GLY A 558 -4.63 10.73 -13.80
CA GLY A 558 -5.23 9.52 -13.22
C GLY A 558 -5.33 8.37 -14.23
N ALA A 559 -5.64 8.63 -15.49
CA ALA A 559 -5.68 7.61 -16.53
C ALA A 559 -4.28 6.98 -16.77
N LEU A 560 -3.23 7.79 -16.83
CA LEU A 560 -1.84 7.31 -16.92
C LEU A 560 -1.43 6.53 -15.67
N ALA A 561 -1.77 7.02 -14.47
CA ALA A 561 -1.45 6.32 -13.23
C ALA A 561 -2.11 4.93 -13.18
N VAL A 562 -3.38 4.81 -13.59
CA VAL A 562 -4.09 3.52 -13.69
C VAL A 562 -3.38 2.56 -14.65
N ASP A 563 -2.90 3.03 -15.81
CA ASP A 563 -2.09 2.22 -16.72
C ASP A 563 -0.77 1.76 -16.08
N CYS A 564 -0.08 2.65 -15.37
CA CYS A 564 1.13 2.30 -14.61
C CYS A 564 0.85 1.22 -13.55
N TYR A 565 -0.22 1.35 -12.75
CA TYR A 565 -0.65 0.33 -11.80
C TYR A 565 -0.92 -1.01 -12.48
N ARG A 566 -1.70 -0.98 -13.57
CA ARG A 566 -2.05 -2.17 -14.33
C ARG A 566 -0.80 -2.91 -14.80
N ARG A 567 0.13 -2.23 -15.46
CA ARG A 567 1.35 -2.88 -15.99
C ARG A 567 2.23 -3.47 -14.89
N ASP A 568 2.37 -2.79 -13.76
CA ASP A 568 3.14 -3.27 -12.59
C ASP A 568 2.50 -4.52 -11.97
N ILE A 569 1.18 -4.49 -11.75
CA ILE A 569 0.42 -5.62 -11.21
C ILE A 569 0.43 -6.80 -12.19
N GLU A 570 0.20 -6.57 -13.49
CA GLU A 570 0.24 -7.64 -14.50
C GLU A 570 1.62 -8.29 -14.57
N ALA A 571 2.72 -7.53 -14.42
CA ALA A 571 4.07 -8.08 -14.32
C ALA A 571 4.22 -9.03 -13.11
N ALA A 572 3.71 -8.65 -11.93
CA ALA A 572 3.70 -9.52 -10.75
C ALA A 572 2.82 -10.77 -10.96
N MET A 573 1.62 -10.59 -11.54
CA MET A 573 0.69 -11.69 -11.83
C MET A 573 1.26 -12.67 -12.87
N ARG A 574 2.09 -12.21 -13.80
CA ARG A 574 2.79 -13.06 -14.78
C ARG A 574 3.95 -13.87 -14.20
N SER A 575 4.54 -13.39 -13.11
CA SER A 575 5.81 -13.90 -12.56
C SER A 575 5.62 -15.12 -11.66
N SER A 576 5.87 -16.31 -12.19
CA SER A 576 5.63 -17.59 -11.52
C SER A 576 6.45 -17.78 -10.23
N MET A 577 7.59 -17.10 -10.10
CA MET A 577 8.47 -17.17 -8.92
C MET A 577 8.11 -16.16 -7.82
N MET A 578 7.10 -15.31 -8.04
CA MET A 578 6.56 -14.43 -7.01
C MET A 578 5.39 -15.07 -6.27
N SER A 579 5.31 -14.78 -4.98
CA SER A 579 4.21 -15.19 -4.09
C SER A 579 3.28 -14.03 -3.70
N GLY A 580 3.56 -12.81 -4.13
CA GLY A 580 2.64 -11.70 -3.95
C GLY A 580 3.26 -10.33 -4.16
N PHE A 581 2.45 -9.31 -3.97
CA PHE A 581 2.87 -7.90 -3.91
C PHE A 581 2.14 -7.16 -2.79
N GLN A 582 2.70 -6.03 -2.37
CA GLN A 582 2.11 -5.11 -1.40
C GLN A 582 2.08 -3.71 -2.02
N LEU A 583 0.90 -3.21 -2.37
CA LEU A 583 0.75 -1.88 -2.94
C LEU A 583 1.07 -0.80 -1.90
N LEU A 584 1.81 0.22 -2.33
CA LEU A 584 1.97 1.50 -1.65
C LEU A 584 1.64 2.60 -2.69
N ASP A 585 0.38 2.78 -3.03
CA ASP A 585 -0.79 2.25 -2.35
C ASP A 585 -1.97 2.19 -3.32
N ILE A 586 -3.05 1.51 -2.93
CA ILE A 586 -4.37 1.62 -3.57
C ILE A 586 -5.18 2.80 -3.02
N GLN A 587 -4.79 3.34 -1.87
CA GLN A 587 -5.38 4.49 -1.16
C GLN A 587 -4.41 5.68 -1.12
N ASP A 588 -4.89 6.93 -1.21
CA ASP A 588 -4.03 8.10 -0.96
C ASP A 588 -3.34 7.99 0.41
N PHE A 589 -2.05 8.34 0.44
CA PHE A 589 -1.26 8.29 1.66
C PHE A 589 -1.01 9.71 2.17
N PRO A 590 -1.70 10.14 3.25
CA PRO A 590 -1.65 11.53 3.70
C PRO A 590 -0.31 11.94 4.35
N GLY A 591 0.51 10.99 4.76
CA GLY A 591 1.79 11.25 5.41
C GLY A 591 2.94 11.46 4.44
N GLN A 592 4.15 11.73 4.97
CA GLN A 592 5.39 11.75 4.19
C GLN A 592 5.33 12.60 2.90
N GLY A 593 4.81 13.82 3.01
CA GLY A 593 4.71 14.76 1.89
C GLY A 593 3.36 14.80 1.18
N VAL A 594 2.34 14.09 1.70
CA VAL A 594 1.02 13.91 1.04
C VAL A 594 1.18 13.28 -0.34
N ALA A 595 1.22 11.96 -0.39
CA ALA A 595 1.31 11.22 -1.63
C ALA A 595 -0.08 10.98 -2.22
N THR A 596 -0.34 11.61 -3.38
CA THR A 596 -1.61 11.51 -4.10
C THR A 596 -1.67 10.26 -5.00
N VAL A 597 -1.41 9.11 -4.39
CA VAL A 597 -1.30 7.80 -5.06
C VAL A 597 -2.60 7.00 -4.96
N GLY A 598 -2.67 5.87 -5.65
CA GLY A 598 -3.81 4.97 -5.57
C GLY A 598 -5.07 5.50 -6.26
N ILE A 599 -6.08 4.63 -6.29
CA ILE A 599 -7.37 4.85 -6.95
C ILE A 599 -8.51 5.14 -5.95
N LEU A 600 -8.23 4.98 -4.66
CA LEU A 600 -9.06 5.39 -3.54
C LEU A 600 -8.45 6.63 -2.89
N ASN A 601 -9.28 7.54 -2.40
CA ASN A 601 -8.80 8.68 -1.61
C ASN A 601 -8.53 8.28 -0.16
N ALA A 602 -8.06 9.22 0.68
CA ALA A 602 -7.67 8.91 2.06
C ALA A 602 -8.84 8.43 2.93
N HIS A 603 -10.09 8.63 2.49
CA HIS A 603 -11.31 8.15 3.13
C HIS A 603 -11.82 6.80 2.55
N MET A 604 -10.99 6.08 1.78
CA MET A 604 -11.35 4.82 1.10
C MET A 604 -12.48 4.97 0.07
N LYS A 605 -12.72 6.19 -0.46
CA LYS A 605 -13.70 6.41 -1.52
C LYS A 605 -13.03 6.35 -2.88
N SER A 606 -13.70 5.75 -3.86
CA SER A 606 -13.22 5.76 -5.24
C SER A 606 -13.02 7.18 -5.76
N LYS A 607 -11.84 7.42 -6.36
CA LYS A 607 -11.53 8.62 -7.14
C LYS A 607 -12.32 8.68 -8.47
N GLY A 608 -13.01 7.59 -8.82
CA GLY A 608 -13.76 7.44 -10.06
C GLY A 608 -12.88 7.35 -11.30
N LEU A 609 -11.60 6.98 -11.14
CA LEU A 609 -10.64 6.81 -12.23
C LEU A 609 -10.72 5.42 -12.88
N VAL A 610 -11.16 4.42 -12.10
CA VAL A 610 -11.34 3.03 -12.53
C VAL A 610 -12.37 2.37 -11.59
N THR A 611 -13.21 1.52 -12.16
CA THR A 611 -14.20 0.74 -11.38
C THR A 611 -13.55 -0.49 -10.73
N PRO A 612 -14.13 -1.04 -9.64
CA PRO A 612 -13.66 -2.31 -9.07
C PRO A 612 -13.62 -3.45 -10.10
N GLU A 613 -14.64 -3.54 -10.97
CA GLU A 613 -14.73 -4.56 -12.01
C GLU A 613 -13.59 -4.46 -13.03
N GLU A 614 -13.26 -3.24 -13.49
CA GLU A 614 -12.14 -3.00 -14.40
C GLU A 614 -10.79 -3.30 -13.73
N TRP A 615 -10.62 -2.93 -12.47
CA TRP A 615 -9.38 -3.20 -11.71
C TRP A 615 -9.14 -4.70 -11.51
N ARG A 616 -10.21 -5.45 -11.25
CA ARG A 616 -10.14 -6.91 -11.06
C ARG A 616 -9.71 -7.68 -12.31
N ARG A 617 -9.77 -7.08 -13.51
CA ARG A 617 -9.26 -7.69 -14.74
C ARG A 617 -7.75 -8.01 -14.68
N TYR A 618 -7.00 -7.28 -13.84
CA TYR A 618 -5.56 -7.51 -13.62
C TYR A 618 -5.20 -7.75 -12.14
N CYS A 619 -6.11 -7.53 -11.20
CA CYS A 619 -5.90 -7.78 -9.77
C CYS A 619 -7.03 -8.63 -9.17
N ALA A 620 -6.98 -9.95 -9.39
CA ALA A 620 -7.95 -10.90 -8.85
C ALA A 620 -7.31 -12.28 -8.61
N GLU A 621 -8.10 -13.22 -8.06
CA GLU A 621 -7.68 -14.60 -7.84
C GLU A 621 -7.35 -15.35 -9.14
N THR A 622 -8.16 -15.10 -10.19
CA THR A 622 -7.95 -15.57 -11.56
C THR A 622 -7.86 -14.35 -12.48
N VAL A 623 -6.76 -14.23 -13.24
CA VAL A 623 -6.57 -13.18 -14.25
C VAL A 623 -6.06 -13.78 -15.54
N VAL A 624 -6.56 -13.29 -16.67
CA VAL A 624 -6.11 -13.66 -18.02
C VAL A 624 -5.27 -12.53 -18.61
N LEU A 625 -4.11 -12.85 -19.17
CA LEU A 625 -3.09 -11.90 -19.56
C LEU A 625 -2.62 -12.15 -20.99
N ALA A 626 -2.39 -11.06 -21.72
CA ALA A 626 -1.66 -11.08 -22.99
C ALA A 626 -0.20 -10.69 -22.75
N GLU A 627 0.69 -11.26 -23.54
CA GLU A 627 2.09 -10.91 -23.63
C GLU A 627 2.31 -10.22 -24.99
N LEU A 628 2.35 -8.89 -24.97
CA LEU A 628 2.58 -8.01 -26.13
C LEU A 628 3.85 -7.20 -25.92
N ASP A 629 4.78 -7.26 -26.86
CA ASP A 629 6.09 -6.63 -26.78
C ASP A 629 6.03 -5.09 -26.88
N ARG A 630 4.92 -4.56 -27.42
CA ARG A 630 4.59 -3.14 -27.52
C ARG A 630 3.07 -2.97 -27.66
N PHE A 631 2.59 -1.72 -27.63
CA PHE A 631 1.18 -1.40 -27.91
C PHE A 631 0.99 -0.56 -29.18
N VAL A 632 2.08 -0.24 -29.88
CA VAL A 632 2.08 0.59 -31.08
C VAL A 632 2.73 -0.18 -32.22
N TYR A 633 2.01 -0.36 -33.32
CA TYR A 633 2.39 -1.23 -34.42
C TYR A 633 2.19 -0.53 -35.78
N SER A 634 2.98 -0.94 -36.77
CA SER A 634 2.70 -0.60 -38.17
C SER A 634 1.63 -1.54 -38.73
N ALA A 635 0.82 -1.10 -39.69
CA ALA A 635 -0.21 -1.94 -40.32
C ALA A 635 0.36 -3.17 -41.08
N SER A 636 1.67 -3.20 -41.32
CA SER A 636 2.40 -4.34 -41.90
C SER A 636 2.99 -5.28 -40.87
N ASP A 637 2.92 -4.94 -39.58
CA ASP A 637 3.52 -5.75 -38.52
C ASP A 637 2.70 -7.03 -38.32
N GLU A 638 3.42 -8.14 -38.17
CA GLU A 638 2.88 -9.36 -37.58
C GLU A 638 2.94 -9.21 -36.06
N ILE A 639 1.77 -9.20 -35.41
CA ILE A 639 1.67 -9.05 -33.96
C ILE A 639 1.68 -10.46 -33.38
N GLU A 640 2.73 -10.80 -32.64
CA GLU A 640 2.78 -12.03 -31.84
C GLU A 640 2.24 -11.75 -30.44
N CYS A 641 1.31 -12.58 -29.98
CA CYS A 641 0.65 -12.43 -28.70
C CYS A 641 0.71 -13.75 -27.93
N GLY A 642 1.48 -13.77 -26.83
CA GLY A 642 1.41 -14.85 -25.84
C GLY A 642 0.14 -14.71 -25.01
N LEU A 643 -0.45 -15.84 -24.61
CA LEU A 643 -1.68 -15.88 -23.81
C LEU A 643 -1.48 -16.77 -22.59
N LEU A 644 -1.84 -16.27 -21.41
CA LEU A 644 -1.74 -17.02 -20.17
C LEU A 644 -2.83 -16.66 -19.16
N VAL A 645 -3.03 -17.56 -18.20
CA VAL A 645 -3.87 -17.34 -17.02
C VAL A 645 -3.00 -17.49 -15.79
N SER A 646 -3.13 -16.55 -14.85
CA SER A 646 -2.67 -16.73 -13.48
C SER A 646 -3.89 -17.00 -12.61
N SER A 647 -3.94 -18.17 -11.98
CA SER A 647 -5.03 -18.53 -11.07
C SER A 647 -4.55 -19.24 -9.82
N THR A 648 -5.01 -18.78 -8.67
CA THR A 648 -4.93 -19.50 -7.38
C THR A 648 -6.27 -20.08 -6.95
N GLU A 649 -7.29 -20.00 -7.82
CA GLU A 649 -8.64 -20.41 -7.51
C GLU A 649 -8.75 -21.93 -7.32
N PRO A 650 -9.35 -22.39 -6.21
CA PRO A 650 -9.48 -23.82 -5.93
C PRO A 650 -10.22 -24.58 -7.02
N GLY A 651 -9.53 -25.54 -7.66
CA GLY A 651 -10.13 -26.37 -8.69
C GLY A 651 -10.26 -25.69 -10.04
N PHE A 652 -9.66 -24.50 -10.22
CA PHE A 652 -9.60 -23.83 -11.52
C PHE A 652 -9.10 -24.78 -12.60
N SER A 653 -9.84 -24.82 -13.70
CA SER A 653 -9.46 -25.56 -14.89
C SER A 653 -10.03 -24.85 -16.11
N ALA A 654 -9.17 -24.60 -17.09
CA ALA A 654 -9.56 -24.10 -18.40
C ALA A 654 -8.81 -24.89 -19.46
N GLU A 655 -9.48 -25.25 -20.54
CA GLU A 655 -8.83 -25.91 -21.67
C GLU A 655 -8.30 -24.89 -22.69
N LYS A 656 -8.91 -23.70 -22.75
CA LYS A 656 -8.64 -22.69 -23.78
C LYS A 656 -8.74 -21.28 -23.24
N ILE A 657 -8.01 -20.37 -23.87
CA ILE A 657 -8.18 -18.93 -23.75
C ILE A 657 -8.84 -18.43 -25.04
N LEU A 658 -9.98 -17.77 -24.92
CA LEU A 658 -10.67 -17.12 -26.03
C LEU A 658 -10.05 -15.75 -26.28
N TRP A 659 -9.98 -15.35 -27.53
CA TRP A 659 -9.50 -14.02 -27.92
C TRP A 659 -10.34 -13.46 -29.06
N GLU A 660 -10.59 -12.15 -29.01
CA GLU A 660 -11.32 -11.39 -30.01
C GLU A 660 -10.55 -10.11 -30.32
N LEU A 661 -10.31 -9.87 -31.60
CA LEU A 661 -9.69 -8.65 -32.09
C LEU A 661 -10.75 -7.81 -32.79
N SER A 662 -10.97 -6.59 -32.29
CA SER A 662 -11.90 -5.65 -32.88
C SER A 662 -11.22 -4.36 -33.32
N VAL A 663 -11.72 -3.76 -34.40
CA VAL A 663 -11.26 -2.50 -34.99
C VAL A 663 -12.49 -1.63 -35.23
N ASP A 664 -12.49 -0.39 -34.74
CA ASP A 664 -13.65 0.51 -34.80
C ASP A 664 -14.96 -0.15 -34.29
N GLY A 665 -14.86 -0.99 -33.25
CA GLY A 665 -15.98 -1.73 -32.66
C GLY A 665 -16.50 -2.92 -33.49
N THR A 666 -15.82 -3.28 -34.58
CA THR A 666 -16.14 -4.44 -35.41
C THR A 666 -15.12 -5.54 -35.20
N VAL A 667 -15.56 -6.76 -34.88
CA VAL A 667 -14.69 -7.94 -34.77
C VAL A 667 -14.10 -8.26 -36.14
N VAL A 668 -12.78 -8.22 -36.24
CA VAL A 668 -12.02 -8.52 -37.47
C VAL A 668 -11.39 -9.90 -37.44
N ASP A 669 -11.09 -10.41 -36.24
CA ASP A 669 -10.57 -11.77 -36.04
C ASP A 669 -10.93 -12.27 -34.65
N SER A 670 -10.98 -13.59 -34.47
CA SER A 670 -11.25 -14.21 -33.17
C SER A 670 -10.84 -15.69 -33.18
N GLY A 671 -10.58 -16.24 -32.01
CA GLY A 671 -10.21 -17.64 -31.89
C GLY A 671 -10.17 -18.16 -30.46
N ALA A 672 -9.67 -19.38 -30.34
CA ALA A 672 -9.45 -20.04 -29.06
C ALA A 672 -8.09 -20.74 -29.09
N SER A 673 -7.27 -20.48 -28.08
CA SER A 673 -5.93 -21.07 -27.93
C SER A 673 -5.93 -22.11 -26.84
N ASP A 674 -5.55 -23.35 -27.20
CA ASP A 674 -5.44 -24.44 -26.23
C ASP A 674 -4.35 -24.13 -25.19
N ILE A 675 -4.66 -24.37 -23.92
CA ILE A 675 -3.68 -24.37 -22.82
C ILE A 675 -2.78 -25.60 -23.00
N ARG A 676 -1.47 -25.38 -23.06
CA ARG A 676 -0.46 -26.41 -23.35
C ARG A 676 0.44 -26.74 -22.17
N GLU A 677 0.61 -25.79 -21.25
CA GLU A 677 1.53 -25.90 -20.13
C GLU A 677 0.90 -25.34 -18.86
N GLN A 678 1.17 -25.99 -17.74
CA GLN A 678 0.87 -25.50 -16.40
C GLN A 678 2.13 -25.55 -15.54
N LYS A 679 2.47 -24.42 -14.91
CA LYS A 679 3.56 -24.28 -13.94
C LYS A 679 3.02 -23.59 -12.69
N GLY A 680 2.68 -24.37 -11.67
CA GLY A 680 1.99 -23.86 -10.48
C GLY A 680 0.69 -23.14 -10.86
N ARG A 681 0.56 -21.88 -10.43
CA ARG A 681 -0.56 -20.98 -10.74
C ARG A 681 -0.63 -20.47 -12.19
N ILE A 682 0.42 -20.65 -13.00
CA ILE A 682 0.48 -20.11 -14.36
C ILE A 682 0.11 -21.19 -15.40
N TYR A 683 -0.91 -20.91 -16.19
CA TYR A 683 -1.37 -21.73 -17.32
C TYR A 683 -1.07 -20.98 -18.62
N ARG A 684 -0.27 -21.58 -19.51
CA ARG A 684 0.13 -20.95 -20.77
C ARG A 684 -0.56 -21.62 -21.95
N ALA A 685 -1.15 -20.81 -22.81
CA ALA A 685 -1.74 -21.25 -24.08
C ALA A 685 -0.75 -21.07 -25.24
N GLN A 686 -1.09 -21.66 -26.38
CA GLN A 686 -0.36 -21.40 -27.62
C GLN A 686 -0.47 -19.92 -28.01
N SER A 687 0.66 -19.28 -28.30
CA SER A 687 0.70 -17.91 -28.83
C SER A 687 -0.09 -17.81 -30.12
N VAL A 688 -0.70 -16.64 -30.32
CA VAL A 688 -1.46 -16.31 -31.53
C VAL A 688 -0.75 -15.21 -32.29
N SER A 689 -1.00 -15.15 -33.59
CA SER A 689 -0.50 -14.06 -34.39
C SER A 689 -1.55 -13.58 -35.38
N PHE A 690 -1.60 -12.26 -35.55
CA PHE A 690 -2.53 -11.57 -36.43
C PHE A 690 -1.88 -10.33 -37.02
N THR A 691 -2.43 -9.87 -38.15
CA THR A 691 -2.05 -8.62 -38.82
C THR A 691 -3.29 -7.76 -38.95
N ILE A 692 -3.16 -6.47 -38.63
CA ILE A 692 -4.26 -5.52 -38.72
C ILE A 692 -4.01 -4.59 -39.89
N SER A 693 -4.84 -4.71 -40.93
CA SER A 693 -4.80 -3.80 -42.08
C SER A 693 -5.65 -2.57 -41.82
N CYS A 694 -5.08 -1.38 -41.98
CA CYS A 694 -5.79 -0.12 -41.93
C CYS A 694 -5.20 0.89 -42.94
N ASP A 695 -6.04 1.79 -43.43
CA ASP A 695 -5.64 2.87 -44.37
C ASP A 695 -5.42 4.22 -43.66
N LYS A 696 -5.78 4.29 -42.38
CA LYS A 696 -5.63 5.44 -41.48
C LYS A 696 -5.20 4.95 -40.10
N PRO A 697 -4.56 5.77 -39.25
CA PRO A 697 -4.31 5.41 -37.86
C PRO A 697 -5.59 4.95 -37.19
N THR A 698 -5.55 3.80 -36.54
CA THR A 698 -6.73 3.14 -36.00
C THR A 698 -6.41 2.45 -34.68
N GLU A 699 -7.37 2.47 -33.76
CA GLU A 699 -7.33 1.70 -32.52
C GLU A 699 -7.93 0.31 -32.74
N ALA A 700 -7.22 -0.72 -32.29
CA ALA A 700 -7.73 -2.07 -32.21
C ALA A 700 -7.82 -2.49 -30.73
N ARG A 701 -8.82 -3.30 -30.39
CA ARG A 701 -8.98 -3.88 -29.05
C ARG A 701 -8.81 -5.38 -29.12
N LEU A 702 -7.87 -5.89 -28.34
CA LEU A 702 -7.70 -7.32 -28.10
C LEU A 702 -8.39 -7.66 -26.78
N HIS A 703 -9.56 -8.28 -26.87
CA HIS A 703 -10.25 -8.88 -25.73
C HIS A 703 -9.79 -10.32 -25.57
N ILE A 704 -9.48 -10.74 -24.34
CA ILE A 704 -9.11 -12.10 -24.00
C ILE A 704 -9.95 -12.57 -22.81
N SER A 705 -10.33 -13.84 -22.81
CA SER A 705 -11.17 -14.38 -21.73
C SER A 705 -10.99 -15.88 -21.51
N VAL A 706 -11.34 -16.28 -20.30
CA VAL A 706 -11.66 -17.66 -19.93
C VAL A 706 -13.14 -17.66 -19.56
N GLU A 707 -13.93 -18.48 -20.25
CA GLU A 707 -15.40 -18.43 -20.20
C GLU A 707 -15.93 -18.51 -18.76
N GLY A 708 -16.61 -17.46 -18.31
CA GLY A 708 -17.23 -17.37 -16.98
C GLY A 708 -16.29 -17.01 -15.82
N GLU A 709 -14.97 -16.99 -16.04
CA GLU A 709 -13.98 -16.87 -14.96
C GLU A 709 -13.26 -15.52 -14.94
N ALA A 710 -12.67 -15.11 -16.07
CA ALA A 710 -11.88 -13.89 -16.15
C ALA A 710 -11.83 -13.33 -17.57
N GLU A 711 -11.70 -12.02 -17.68
CA GLU A 711 -11.48 -11.31 -18.93
C GLU A 711 -10.47 -10.18 -18.77
N ASN A 712 -9.83 -9.80 -19.87
CA ASN A 712 -8.97 -8.63 -19.94
C ASN A 712 -8.99 -8.04 -21.35
N GLU A 713 -8.62 -6.76 -21.49
CA GLU A 713 -8.66 -6.06 -22.76
C GLU A 713 -7.42 -5.16 -22.93
N TYR A 714 -6.82 -5.18 -24.12
CA TYR A 714 -5.66 -4.37 -24.48
C TYR A 714 -5.97 -3.50 -25.70
N THR A 715 -5.67 -2.21 -25.62
CA THR A 715 -5.75 -1.28 -26.75
C THR A 715 -4.43 -1.27 -27.51
N LEU A 716 -4.50 -1.47 -28.83
CA LEU A 716 -3.37 -1.44 -29.75
C LEU A 716 -3.56 -0.27 -30.72
N TYR A 717 -2.50 0.49 -30.96
CA TYR A 717 -2.48 1.62 -31.90
C TYR A 717 -1.79 1.19 -33.19
N ILE A 718 -2.56 1.14 -34.28
CA ILE A 718 -2.10 0.64 -35.58
C ILE A 718 -1.96 1.81 -36.55
N TYR A 719 -0.74 1.99 -37.06
CA TYR A 719 -0.39 3.08 -37.95
C TYR A 719 -0.03 2.55 -39.35
N PRO A 720 -0.74 2.97 -40.41
CA PRO A 720 -0.36 2.62 -41.78
C PRO A 720 1.02 3.17 -42.13
N ASN A 721 1.76 2.47 -43.00
CA ASN A 721 3.02 3.00 -43.50
C ASN A 721 2.78 4.23 -44.39
N ILE A 722 3.45 5.34 -44.08
CA ILE A 722 3.45 6.55 -44.89
C ILE A 722 4.86 6.97 -45.27
N ASP A 723 4.99 7.57 -46.46
CA ASP A 723 6.25 8.10 -46.98
C ASP A 723 6.44 9.54 -46.52
N ILE A 724 6.96 9.67 -45.29
CA ILE A 724 7.30 10.94 -44.65
C ILE A 724 8.78 10.90 -44.30
N GLU A 725 9.52 11.87 -44.82
CA GLU A 725 10.91 12.14 -44.45
C GLU A 725 10.93 13.23 -43.37
N ILE A 726 11.58 12.93 -42.26
CA ILE A 726 11.79 13.85 -41.14
C ILE A 726 13.30 14.04 -40.99
N THR A 727 13.77 15.26 -41.11
CA THR A 727 15.16 15.65 -40.85
C THR A 727 15.20 16.74 -39.80
N GLU A 728 16.39 17.10 -39.31
CA GLU A 728 16.55 18.24 -38.40
C GLU A 728 16.08 19.57 -39.03
N ASN A 729 16.05 19.67 -40.37
CA ASN A 729 15.77 20.92 -41.08
C ASN A 729 14.38 20.98 -41.74
N TYR A 730 13.72 19.85 -41.98
CA TYR A 730 12.43 19.82 -42.69
C TYR A 730 11.65 18.54 -42.45
N ILE A 731 10.34 18.61 -42.69
CA ILE A 731 9.43 17.47 -42.83
C ILE A 731 8.86 17.52 -44.24
N SER A 732 8.89 16.40 -44.96
CA SER A 732 8.32 16.32 -46.31
C SER A 732 7.66 14.98 -46.62
N GLY A 733 6.59 15.04 -47.41
CA GLY A 733 5.87 13.88 -47.93
C GLY A 733 4.60 14.31 -48.67
N GLY A 734 4.05 13.43 -49.51
CA GLY A 734 2.82 13.71 -50.25
C GLY A 734 2.88 14.94 -51.18
N GLY A 735 4.08 15.34 -51.61
CA GLY A 735 4.30 16.54 -52.43
C GLY A 735 4.32 17.87 -51.65
N LYS A 736 4.30 17.82 -50.32
CA LYS A 736 4.45 18.97 -49.42
C LYS A 736 5.79 18.92 -48.68
N ARG A 737 6.24 20.08 -48.23
CA ARG A 737 7.41 20.25 -47.38
C ARG A 737 7.19 21.46 -46.48
N ILE A 738 7.49 21.29 -45.20
CA ILE A 738 7.60 22.38 -44.22
C ILE A 738 9.03 22.40 -43.68
N GLU A 739 9.56 23.59 -43.42
CA GLU A 739 10.87 23.71 -42.78
C GLU A 739 10.74 23.54 -41.26
N ILE A 740 11.82 23.11 -40.60
CA ILE A 740 11.96 23.12 -39.14
C ILE A 740 12.88 24.30 -38.79
N THR A 741 12.47 25.10 -37.82
CA THR A 741 13.25 26.23 -37.30
C THR A 741 13.31 26.17 -35.78
N HIS A 742 14.39 26.67 -35.19
CA HIS A 742 14.50 26.83 -33.74
C HIS A 742 14.06 28.21 -33.24
N ASP A 743 13.71 29.11 -34.17
CA ASP A 743 13.24 30.45 -33.87
C ASP A 743 11.73 30.57 -34.12
N PRO A 744 10.92 30.81 -33.07
CA PRO A 744 9.49 30.99 -33.19
C PRO A 744 9.10 32.13 -34.14
N GLU A 745 9.89 33.21 -34.25
CA GLU A 745 9.57 34.34 -35.14
C GLU A 745 9.57 33.92 -36.61
N THR A 746 10.48 33.04 -37.00
CA THR A 746 10.56 32.48 -38.34
C THR A 746 9.32 31.63 -38.68
N ALA A 747 8.74 30.96 -37.69
CA ALA A 747 7.56 30.09 -37.87
C ALA A 747 6.21 30.83 -37.90
N LYS A 748 6.16 32.13 -37.58
CA LYS A 748 4.89 32.90 -37.46
C LYS A 748 4.09 33.01 -38.76
N ASN A 749 4.76 32.94 -39.91
CA ASN A 749 4.13 33.16 -41.21
C ASN A 749 3.56 31.88 -41.85
N GLY A 750 3.52 30.76 -41.13
CA GLY A 750 3.14 29.44 -41.66
C GLY A 750 4.25 28.78 -42.47
N GLY A 751 4.06 27.51 -42.86
CA GLY A 751 5.03 26.75 -43.66
C GLY A 751 6.29 26.28 -42.93
N ALA A 752 6.42 26.54 -41.62
CA ALA A 752 7.50 26.02 -40.80
C ALA A 752 7.01 25.58 -39.40
N LEU A 753 7.58 24.49 -38.89
CA LEU A 753 7.40 24.03 -37.52
C LEU A 753 8.53 24.61 -36.66
N CYS A 754 8.19 25.22 -35.53
CA CYS A 754 9.19 25.62 -34.56
C CYS A 754 9.48 24.44 -33.61
N ILE A 755 10.74 24.01 -33.53
CA ILE A 755 11.22 23.13 -32.48
C ILE A 755 12.25 23.94 -31.68
N PRO A 756 11.85 24.62 -30.59
CA PRO A 756 12.75 25.52 -29.87
C PRO A 756 14.03 24.84 -29.43
N THR A 757 15.17 25.54 -29.49
CA THR A 757 16.37 25.05 -28.82
C THR A 757 16.09 25.04 -27.32
N SER A 758 16.02 23.85 -26.75
CA SER A 758 15.86 23.68 -25.31
C SER A 758 17.15 24.05 -24.58
N ASP A 759 17.07 24.86 -23.54
CA ASP A 759 18.20 25.10 -22.63
C ASP A 759 18.42 23.90 -21.70
N GLU A 760 19.57 23.87 -21.03
CA GLU A 760 19.87 22.83 -20.03
C GLU A 760 18.89 22.86 -18.84
N ASP A 761 18.22 23.99 -18.60
CA ASP A 761 17.31 24.23 -17.47
C ASP A 761 15.86 23.73 -17.73
N SER A 762 15.48 23.48 -18.98
CA SER A 762 14.16 22.94 -19.34
C SER A 762 13.96 21.50 -18.82
N LEU A 763 12.76 21.20 -18.32
CA LEU A 763 12.44 19.88 -17.78
C LEU A 763 12.45 18.84 -18.91
N PRO A 764 13.12 17.68 -18.75
CA PRO A 764 13.01 16.60 -19.73
C PRO A 764 11.57 16.07 -19.77
N GLY A 765 11.15 15.53 -20.91
CA GLY A 765 9.88 14.80 -20.98
C GLY A 765 10.03 13.38 -20.42
N GLU A 766 9.16 12.99 -19.49
CA GLU A 766 9.08 11.64 -18.95
C GLU A 766 7.68 11.05 -19.19
N TYR A 767 7.64 9.79 -19.62
CA TYR A 767 6.37 9.10 -19.92
C TYR A 767 5.64 8.64 -18.65
N CYS A 768 6.36 8.12 -17.66
CA CYS A 768 5.78 7.65 -16.41
C CYS A 768 5.37 8.85 -15.56
N THR A 769 4.27 8.69 -14.79
CA THR A 769 3.92 9.67 -13.75
C THR A 769 4.96 9.67 -12.62
N ASP A 770 5.01 10.78 -11.89
CA ASP A 770 5.95 10.97 -10.77
C ASP A 770 5.79 9.89 -9.69
N PHE A 771 6.91 9.59 -9.04
CA PHE A 771 6.98 8.59 -7.99
C PHE A 771 6.57 9.20 -6.65
N TRP A 772 5.47 8.69 -6.07
CA TRP A 772 4.99 8.98 -4.71
C TRP A 772 4.67 10.45 -4.39
N CYS A 773 5.68 11.29 -4.19
CA CYS A 773 5.57 12.70 -3.86
C CYS A 773 6.84 13.46 -4.29
N TYR A 774 6.67 14.35 -5.29
CA TYR A 774 7.74 15.19 -5.82
C TYR A 774 8.51 15.97 -4.75
N GLY A 775 7.81 16.69 -3.86
CA GLY A 775 8.45 17.58 -2.88
C GLY A 775 9.42 16.85 -1.96
N MET A 776 8.97 15.71 -1.43
CA MET A 776 9.78 14.86 -0.57
C MET A 776 10.99 14.31 -1.33
N PHE A 777 10.77 13.66 -2.48
CA PHE A 777 11.85 12.99 -3.21
C PHE A 777 12.83 13.95 -3.88
N LYS A 778 12.37 15.16 -4.24
CA LYS A 778 13.26 16.26 -4.61
C LYS A 778 14.22 16.59 -3.47
N SER A 779 13.69 16.84 -2.27
CA SER A 779 14.52 17.21 -1.12
C SER A 779 15.53 16.11 -0.77
N ILE A 780 15.12 14.85 -0.85
CA ILE A 780 15.99 13.69 -0.61
C ILE A 780 17.10 13.62 -1.68
N SER A 781 16.75 13.69 -2.97
CA SER A 781 17.75 13.72 -4.06
C SER A 781 18.77 14.83 -3.88
N GLU A 782 18.33 16.05 -3.58
CA GLU A 782 19.22 17.20 -3.32
C GLU A 782 20.16 16.92 -2.14
N SER A 783 19.65 16.37 -1.04
CA SER A 783 20.45 16.03 0.15
C SER A 783 21.52 14.96 -0.14
N MET A 784 21.25 14.07 -1.11
CA MET A 784 22.14 13.00 -1.55
C MET A 784 23.13 13.42 -2.65
N GLY A 785 22.97 14.62 -3.22
CA GLY A 785 23.69 15.02 -4.43
C GLY A 785 23.35 14.14 -5.64
N LYS A 786 22.13 13.58 -5.68
CA LYS A 786 21.61 12.76 -6.77
C LYS A 786 20.72 13.60 -7.70
N PRO A 787 20.46 13.13 -8.94
CA PRO A 787 19.51 13.78 -9.83
C PRO A 787 18.14 13.96 -9.17
N VAL A 788 17.54 15.13 -9.39
CA VAL A 788 16.19 15.45 -8.91
C VAL A 788 15.17 14.80 -9.84
N PRO A 789 14.07 14.21 -9.33
CA PRO A 789 13.00 13.69 -10.16
C PRO A 789 12.39 14.79 -11.07
N THR A 790 11.98 14.43 -12.28
CA THR A 790 11.34 15.37 -13.19
C THR A 790 10.01 15.87 -12.64
N GLY A 791 9.20 14.99 -12.04
CA GLY A 791 7.99 15.38 -11.31
C GLY A 791 6.79 15.74 -12.17
N THR A 792 6.71 15.23 -13.40
CA THR A 792 5.56 15.42 -14.31
C THR A 792 4.58 14.26 -14.20
N LEU A 793 3.30 14.52 -14.47
CA LEU A 793 2.19 13.60 -14.21
C LEU A 793 1.52 13.09 -15.50
N GLY A 794 2.18 13.22 -16.65
CA GLY A 794 1.66 12.85 -17.97
C GLY A 794 1.20 14.05 -18.79
N LEU A 795 0.29 13.82 -19.73
CA LEU A 795 -0.18 14.78 -20.71
C LEU A 795 -1.67 15.07 -20.55
N LEU A 796 -2.06 16.33 -20.75
CA LEU A 796 -3.43 16.71 -21.06
C LEU A 796 -3.48 17.15 -22.52
N ILE A 797 -4.30 16.47 -23.33
CA ILE A 797 -4.31 16.61 -24.79
C ILE A 797 -5.65 17.18 -25.26
N ASP A 798 -5.61 18.26 -26.03
CA ASP A 798 -6.77 18.69 -26.83
C ASP A 798 -6.86 17.83 -28.10
N ASN A 799 -7.50 16.67 -27.97
CA ASN A 799 -7.66 15.72 -29.07
C ASN A 799 -8.59 16.22 -30.20
N LYS A 800 -9.14 17.43 -30.08
CA LYS A 800 -9.90 18.12 -31.13
C LYS A 800 -9.08 19.18 -31.84
N SER A 801 -7.81 19.37 -31.46
CA SER A 801 -6.93 20.32 -32.11
C SER A 801 -6.73 19.95 -33.58
N GLU A 802 -6.80 20.96 -34.46
CA GLU A 802 -6.51 20.80 -35.88
C GLU A 802 -5.05 20.36 -36.15
N LEU A 803 -4.14 20.50 -35.17
CA LEU A 803 -2.76 20.01 -35.27
C LEU A 803 -2.66 18.48 -35.12
N LEU A 804 -3.65 17.86 -34.47
CA LEU A 804 -3.69 16.42 -34.18
C LEU A 804 -4.74 15.69 -35.02
N LYS A 805 -5.32 16.36 -36.02
CA LYS A 805 -6.42 15.84 -36.84
C LYS A 805 -6.11 14.48 -37.48
N ASP A 806 -4.88 14.30 -37.96
CA ASP A 806 -4.41 13.07 -38.60
C ASP A 806 -3.59 12.19 -37.64
N PHE A 807 -3.57 12.53 -36.34
CA PHE A 807 -2.95 11.76 -35.25
C PHE A 807 -3.98 11.50 -34.14
N PRO A 808 -4.87 10.51 -34.32
CA PRO A 808 -5.88 10.15 -33.32
C PRO A 808 -5.26 9.85 -31.95
N CYS A 809 -5.82 10.46 -30.92
CA CYS A 809 -5.35 10.34 -29.56
C CYS A 809 -6.49 10.58 -28.56
N ASP A 810 -6.29 10.05 -27.36
CA ASP A 810 -7.11 10.38 -26.20
C ASP A 810 -6.77 11.76 -25.63
N THR A 811 -7.54 12.20 -24.64
CA THR A 811 -7.27 13.44 -23.90
C THR A 811 -6.15 13.29 -22.86
N PHE A 812 -5.52 12.12 -22.76
CA PHE A 812 -4.52 11.75 -21.77
C PHE A 812 -3.38 10.91 -22.37
N THR A 813 -2.28 10.75 -21.63
CA THR A 813 -1.12 9.98 -22.09
C THR A 813 -1.47 8.53 -22.43
N THR A 814 -1.11 8.11 -23.63
CA THR A 814 -1.31 6.76 -24.17
C THR A 814 -0.01 6.28 -24.85
N PRO A 815 0.19 4.97 -25.08
CA PRO A 815 1.47 4.41 -25.53
C PRO A 815 2.12 5.07 -26.77
N GLN A 816 1.34 5.59 -27.72
CA GLN A 816 1.83 6.30 -28.92
C GLN A 816 2.57 7.61 -28.60
N TRP A 817 2.43 8.14 -27.39
CA TRP A 817 3.14 9.34 -26.97
C TRP A 817 4.53 9.06 -26.39
N TYR A 818 4.87 7.78 -26.11
CA TYR A 818 6.13 7.42 -25.44
C TYR A 818 7.36 8.05 -26.11
N GLU A 819 7.56 7.80 -27.40
CA GLU A 819 8.74 8.31 -28.11
C GLU A 819 8.74 9.84 -28.21
N ILE A 820 7.58 10.43 -28.48
CA ILE A 820 7.42 11.88 -28.63
C ILE A 820 7.78 12.60 -27.32
N VAL A 821 7.30 12.09 -26.17
CA VAL A 821 7.57 12.64 -24.85
C VAL A 821 9.02 12.41 -24.44
N SER A 822 9.53 11.18 -24.55
CA SER A 822 10.89 10.82 -24.13
C SER A 822 11.99 11.55 -24.92
N HIS A 823 11.68 12.06 -26.12
CA HIS A 823 12.59 12.87 -26.94
C HIS A 823 12.24 14.37 -26.94
N SER A 824 11.55 14.84 -25.89
CA SER A 824 11.19 16.25 -25.71
C SER A 824 11.85 16.90 -24.49
N ARG A 825 11.85 18.24 -24.47
CA ARG A 825 12.03 19.00 -23.23
C ARG A 825 10.87 20.00 -23.10
N CYS A 826 10.24 20.06 -21.94
CA CYS A 826 9.03 20.83 -21.72
C CYS A 826 9.27 22.32 -21.95
N ALA A 827 8.40 22.99 -22.71
CA ALA A 827 8.41 24.45 -22.81
C ALA A 827 7.81 25.04 -21.54
N ASP A 828 8.55 25.95 -20.90
CA ASP A 828 8.03 26.78 -19.82
C ASP A 828 7.25 27.95 -20.41
N LEU A 829 5.94 27.97 -20.15
CA LEU A 829 4.99 28.97 -20.67
C LEU A 829 4.45 29.85 -19.55
N ASP A 830 5.05 29.84 -18.36
CA ASP A 830 4.63 30.68 -17.25
C ASP A 830 4.62 32.17 -17.63
N GLY A 831 3.65 32.91 -17.10
CA GLY A 831 3.45 34.33 -17.41
C GLY A 831 2.90 34.60 -18.81
N THR A 832 2.47 33.56 -19.55
CA THR A 832 1.77 33.68 -20.83
C THR A 832 0.31 33.23 -20.73
N ASP A 833 -0.52 33.69 -21.66
CA ASP A 833 -1.91 33.23 -21.83
C ASP A 833 -2.02 32.04 -22.82
N ILE A 834 -0.89 31.40 -23.14
CA ILE A 834 -0.86 30.29 -24.11
C ILE A 834 -1.50 29.06 -23.46
N GLU A 835 -2.52 28.52 -24.09
CA GLU A 835 -3.07 27.20 -23.78
C GLU A 835 -2.45 26.18 -24.76
N PRO A 836 -1.55 25.30 -24.31
CA PRO A 836 -1.07 24.19 -25.11
C PRO A 836 -2.19 23.33 -25.70
N ASP A 837 -1.93 22.84 -26.92
CA ASP A 837 -2.69 21.76 -27.54
C ASP A 837 -2.33 20.42 -26.88
N VAL A 838 -1.08 20.27 -26.46
CA VAL A 838 -0.60 19.16 -25.64
C VAL A 838 0.16 19.73 -24.46
N TRP A 839 -0.46 19.67 -23.30
CA TRP A 839 0.13 20.03 -22.02
C TRP A 839 1.00 18.91 -21.51
N VAL A 840 2.08 19.27 -20.82
CA VAL A 840 2.72 18.37 -19.86
C VAL A 840 2.19 18.77 -18.48
N ILE A 841 1.58 17.84 -17.76
CA ILE A 841 0.97 18.12 -16.46
C ILE A 841 2.08 18.19 -15.43
N ASP A 842 2.25 19.36 -14.81
CA ASP A 842 3.22 19.55 -13.73
C ASP A 842 2.66 19.10 -12.36
N ASN A 843 3.55 18.84 -11.40
CA ASN A 843 3.15 18.52 -10.03
C ASN A 843 2.52 19.74 -9.31
N PRO A 844 1.63 19.50 -8.33
CA PRO A 844 0.90 20.57 -7.63
C PRO A 844 1.78 21.45 -6.73
N GLU A 845 3.04 21.11 -6.49
CA GLU A 845 3.98 21.92 -5.71
C GLU A 845 4.74 22.94 -6.58
N ARG A 846 5.11 22.55 -7.80
CA ARG A 846 5.82 23.40 -8.77
C ARG A 846 4.86 24.19 -9.66
N ARG A 847 3.78 23.56 -10.14
CA ARG A 847 2.63 24.16 -10.85
C ARG A 847 3.00 25.01 -12.08
N LYS A 848 4.01 24.61 -12.85
CA LYS A 848 4.37 25.31 -14.09
C LYS A 848 3.35 25.03 -15.19
N ARG A 849 3.12 26.03 -16.03
CA ARG A 849 2.43 25.91 -17.32
C ARG A 849 3.40 25.29 -18.33
N LEU A 850 3.37 23.97 -18.49
CA LEU A 850 4.28 23.24 -19.38
C LEU A 850 3.58 22.81 -20.67
N GLY A 851 4.25 23.02 -21.81
CA GLY A 851 3.75 22.64 -23.14
C GLY A 851 4.69 21.71 -23.90
N LEU A 852 4.11 20.72 -24.59
CA LEU A 852 4.79 19.88 -25.59
C LEU A 852 4.44 20.36 -27.01
N LEU A 853 3.18 20.71 -27.25
CA LEU A 853 2.69 21.26 -28.52
C LEU A 853 1.80 22.46 -28.24
N TYR A 854 2.10 23.61 -28.83
CA TYR A 854 1.37 24.85 -28.57
C TYR A 854 1.48 25.85 -29.73
N ARG A 855 0.65 26.88 -29.69
CA ARG A 855 0.69 28.00 -30.64
C ARG A 855 1.12 29.29 -29.96
N LYS A 856 2.04 30.02 -30.57
CA LYS A 856 2.54 31.32 -30.09
C LYS A 856 2.60 32.32 -31.23
N ASP A 857 1.77 33.37 -31.17
CA ASP A 857 1.71 34.44 -32.18
C ASP A 857 1.62 33.92 -33.64
N GLY A 858 0.88 32.84 -33.87
CA GLY A 858 0.74 32.20 -35.19
C GLY A 858 1.78 31.12 -35.51
N ALA A 859 2.89 31.05 -34.77
CA ALA A 859 3.84 29.93 -34.87
C ALA A 859 3.28 28.68 -34.17
N VAL A 860 3.51 27.51 -34.77
CA VAL A 860 3.27 26.21 -34.14
C VAL A 860 4.61 25.72 -33.58
N CYS A 861 4.64 25.44 -32.29
CA CYS A 861 5.83 24.98 -31.60
C CYS A 861 5.62 23.55 -31.08
N CYS A 862 6.56 22.65 -31.37
CA CYS A 862 6.64 21.31 -30.79
C CYS A 862 8.00 21.13 -30.12
N THR A 863 8.05 20.62 -28.90
CA THR A 863 9.33 20.48 -28.18
C THR A 863 10.01 19.13 -28.38
N SER A 864 9.38 18.21 -29.10
CA SER A 864 9.94 16.90 -29.41
C SER A 864 10.88 16.96 -30.61
N ARG A 865 12.07 16.37 -30.49
CA ARG A 865 13.08 16.31 -31.55
C ARG A 865 12.77 15.15 -32.50
N LEU A 866 11.76 15.35 -33.36
CA LEU A 866 11.18 14.29 -34.19
C LEU A 866 12.20 13.57 -35.11
N TRP A 867 13.29 14.23 -35.49
CA TRP A 867 14.33 13.64 -36.33
C TRP A 867 15.15 12.55 -35.62
N GLU A 868 15.16 12.52 -34.28
CA GLU A 868 15.85 11.48 -33.49
C GLU A 868 15.07 10.15 -33.51
N ILE A 869 13.79 10.20 -33.86
CA ILE A 869 12.81 9.10 -33.80
C ILE A 869 12.01 8.95 -35.10
N ALA A 870 12.61 9.36 -36.22
CA ALA A 870 11.93 9.49 -37.52
C ALA A 870 11.45 8.17 -38.14
N ASP A 871 11.97 7.03 -37.67
CA ASP A 871 11.62 5.70 -38.17
C ASP A 871 10.32 5.15 -37.56
N ARG A 872 9.86 5.73 -36.45
CA ARG A 872 8.68 5.28 -35.71
C ARG A 872 7.37 5.62 -36.44
N PRO A 873 6.43 4.68 -36.58
CA PRO A 873 5.21 4.90 -37.35
C PRO A 873 4.30 5.98 -36.72
N GLU A 874 4.19 6.01 -35.39
CA GLU A 874 3.45 7.04 -34.65
C GLU A 874 4.03 8.45 -34.87
N VAL A 875 5.36 8.57 -34.91
CA VAL A 875 6.06 9.85 -35.14
C VAL A 875 5.83 10.35 -36.57
N LYS A 876 5.84 9.46 -37.56
CA LYS A 876 5.56 9.83 -38.95
C LYS A 876 4.16 10.40 -39.10
N TRP A 877 3.16 9.79 -38.47
CA TRP A 877 1.78 10.29 -38.51
C TRP A 877 1.59 11.58 -37.73
N PHE A 878 2.26 11.73 -36.58
CA PHE A 878 2.30 13.00 -35.86
C PHE A 878 2.90 14.12 -36.72
N ALA A 879 4.05 13.87 -37.35
CA ALA A 879 4.70 14.79 -38.28
C ALA A 879 3.84 15.10 -39.52
N TYR A 880 3.14 14.10 -40.06
CA TYR A 880 2.19 14.26 -41.16
C TYR A 880 1.05 15.20 -40.78
N SER A 881 0.44 15.02 -39.61
CA SER A 881 -0.65 15.89 -39.13
C SER A 881 -0.19 17.34 -39.00
N LEU A 882 1.01 17.57 -38.46
CA LEU A 882 1.61 18.92 -38.39
C LEU A 882 1.90 19.51 -39.77
N MET A 883 2.45 18.71 -40.69
CA MET A 883 2.74 19.13 -42.07
C MET A 883 1.46 19.46 -42.85
N GLU A 884 0.41 18.66 -42.71
CA GLU A 884 -0.88 18.90 -43.35
C GLU A 884 -1.54 20.19 -42.85
N TYR A 885 -1.37 20.52 -41.57
CA TYR A 885 -1.84 21.78 -41.01
C TYR A 885 -1.01 22.99 -41.50
N LEU A 886 0.32 22.90 -41.40
CA LEU A 886 1.25 24.02 -41.68
C LEU A 886 1.49 24.27 -43.17
N GLY A 887 1.27 23.27 -44.02
CA GLY A 887 1.41 23.36 -45.47
C GLY A 887 0.16 23.90 -46.19
N LYS A 888 -0.86 24.35 -45.44
CA LYS A 888 -2.01 25.13 -45.94
C LYS A 888 -1.59 26.58 -46.15
#